data_AF-A0A2A4K0I8-F1
#
_entry.id   AF-A0A2A4K0I8-F1
#
_cell.length_a   1.000
_cell.length_b   1.000
_cell.length_c   1.000
_cell.angle_alpha   90.00
_cell.angle_beta   90.00
_cell.angle_gamma   90.00
#
_symmetry.space_group_name_H-M   'P 1'
#
loop_
_entity.id
_entity.type
_entity.pdbx_description
1 polymer ?
#
loop_
_entity_poly.entity_id
_entity_poly.type
_entity_poly.pdbx_seq_one_letter_code
_entity_poly.pdbx_strand_id
1 'polypeptide(L)'
;MEKMKICSVLFSIMLAVADASKILVVFSFPSRSHGILGDGIVRNMLKAGHDVTYITPFEYKNAPANLRQIDVSSNLDLMPSDLTTIKTLMEGNNMRFNIFFMYYMMTELVKSTIQNENVQKILSDPNEKFDLVIAEWMISEVPAGFAAVYDCPFIWISSVEIHWMLLRFIDEASNPAFTVDIMSTFTPPLNFVQRASELWTQVKHSLISYLILDRIQEYTYHTYIGPLIEKRGRKVPEFNDIRYNISMIFSNAYVDTSSALSLPQSHKYIGGYHIDENVKPLPEDLQKLMDGAKNGVIYFSMGSNLKSKDMPDELKASLVKMFGTLKYTVLWKFEEVLPNLPPNLHIIKWAPQQSILAHPNLRLFITHGGLLSTTETVHFGVPIIGIPVFGDQFVNVHRAEKRGFARKVDLSYTMSDELKKTILEVVDDKRYAEKAKELSVIHHDRPVKPGDELIHWVNHVLRTRGAPHLRSPALGVPFYQKMFLDLAVVLTIFLTVAYILLKRAWRFITSTNFPFFQIMEKMKICSVLFSIMLTIADASKILVVYPFPSRSHANLGDGIVRNMLKAGHDVTYITPFEYKNAPATLRQVDVSSLLDLMPADMMTIKSLMEGNDISINVMFMYYMVSEMMKATIQNENVQKVLSDPNEKFDLVIAEWMMSELPAGFAAVYDCPFIWISSVEIHWMLLRFIDEASNPAFTVDIMSTYTPPLNFVQRASELWTQFKHVFLSYVILDRVQEYNYHTYLAPFIEKRGRKVPAFDDIRYNISMIFSNAYVDTSSALSLPQSHKYIGGYHIDENVKPLPEDLQKLMDGAKNGVIYFSMGSNLKSADMPDELKASLVKMFGTLKQTVLWKFEEVLPNLPPNLHIIKWAPQQSILAHPNLRLFITHGGLLSTTEAVHFGVPIVGIPVFGDQFVNVLRAQIRGFARKVDLSYTMTDELKKTILEVVDDKRYAEKAKELSVIHHDRPVKPGDELIHWVNHVLRTRGAPHLRSPALGVPFYQKMFLDLAVVLTIFLTVAYILLKRAWRYYRSGKSKSSKKNN
;
A
#
# COMPACT_ATOMS: atom_id res chain seq x y z
N MET A 1 38.24 -35.07 -1.16
CA MET A 1 37.76 -33.84 -1.84
C MET A 1 36.47 -34.06 -2.62
N GLU A 2 36.39 -35.05 -3.53
CA GLU A 2 35.22 -35.22 -4.41
C GLU A 2 33.88 -35.35 -3.69
N LYS A 3 33.76 -36.17 -2.64
CA LYS A 3 32.53 -36.29 -1.85
C LYS A 3 32.00 -34.94 -1.33
N MET A 4 32.89 -33.98 -1.01
CA MET A 4 32.49 -32.64 -0.59
C MET A 4 31.94 -31.82 -1.77
N LYS A 5 32.58 -31.87 -2.95
CA LYS A 5 32.05 -31.23 -4.17
C LYS A 5 30.71 -31.84 -4.58
N ILE A 6 30.55 -33.16 -4.45
CA ILE A 6 29.29 -33.85 -4.73
C ILE A 6 28.18 -33.38 -3.76
N CYS A 7 28.47 -33.26 -2.46
CA CYS A 7 27.51 -32.69 -1.51
C CYS A 7 27.19 -31.22 -1.80
N SER A 8 28.16 -30.38 -2.16
CA SER A 8 27.91 -28.98 -2.56
C SER A 8 27.05 -28.88 -3.83
N VAL A 9 27.35 -29.69 -4.85
CA VAL A 9 26.56 -29.74 -6.09
C VAL A 9 25.16 -30.28 -5.84
N LEU A 10 24.99 -31.32 -5.00
CA LEU A 10 23.66 -31.80 -4.60
C LEU A 10 22.89 -30.76 -3.78
N PHE A 11 23.55 -29.96 -2.95
CA PHE A 11 22.90 -28.87 -2.20
C PHE A 11 22.50 -27.71 -3.13
N SER A 12 23.33 -27.36 -4.11
CA SER A 12 22.98 -26.40 -5.17
C SER A 12 21.87 -26.92 -6.09
N ILE A 13 21.81 -28.23 -6.36
CA ILE A 13 20.71 -28.87 -7.10
C ILE A 13 19.43 -28.87 -6.26
N MET A 14 19.49 -29.17 -4.96
CA MET A 14 18.33 -29.05 -4.05
C MET A 14 17.82 -27.61 -3.89
N LEU A 15 18.66 -26.60 -4.15
CA LEU A 15 18.26 -25.18 -4.26
C LEU A 15 17.79 -24.78 -5.68
N ALA A 16 17.86 -25.69 -6.65
CA ALA A 16 17.47 -25.46 -8.05
C ALA A 16 16.34 -26.38 -8.54
N VAL A 17 15.95 -27.41 -7.77
CA VAL A 17 14.67 -28.10 -7.96
C VAL A 17 13.58 -27.18 -7.41
N ALA A 18 12.91 -26.45 -8.30
CA ALA A 18 11.62 -25.86 -8.01
C ALA A 18 10.60 -27.00 -7.90
N ASP A 19 10.40 -27.51 -6.68
CA ASP A 19 9.45 -28.59 -6.41
C ASP A 19 8.03 -28.09 -6.73
N ALA A 20 7.31 -28.83 -7.58
CA ALA A 20 6.07 -28.39 -8.19
C ALA A 20 4.95 -28.32 -7.13
N SER A 21 4.77 -27.15 -6.53
CA SER A 21 3.82 -26.96 -5.44
C SER A 21 2.40 -27.25 -5.94
N LYS A 22 1.64 -28.00 -5.15
CA LYS A 22 0.32 -28.51 -5.54
C LYS A 22 -0.75 -27.56 -5.05
N ILE A 23 -1.34 -26.80 -5.97
CA ILE A 23 -2.23 -25.67 -5.68
C ILE A 23 -3.69 -26.04 -6.04
N LEU A 24 -4.62 -25.79 -5.12
CA LEU A 24 -6.06 -25.89 -5.38
C LEU A 24 -6.61 -24.50 -5.74
N VAL A 25 -7.17 -24.36 -6.94
CA VAL A 25 -7.81 -23.14 -7.44
C VAL A 25 -9.32 -23.33 -7.48
N VAL A 26 -10.09 -22.43 -6.86
CA VAL A 26 -11.56 -22.56 -6.71
C VAL A 26 -12.28 -21.36 -7.32
N PHE A 27 -12.84 -21.52 -8.52
CA PHE A 27 -13.70 -20.54 -9.21
C PHE A 27 -15.00 -21.24 -9.63
N SER A 28 -15.89 -21.50 -8.67
CA SER A 28 -17.12 -22.24 -8.94
C SER A 28 -18.28 -21.40 -9.48
N PHE A 29 -18.10 -20.08 -9.63
CA PHE A 29 -19.17 -19.18 -10.08
C PHE A 29 -19.45 -19.30 -11.59
N PRO A 30 -20.69 -19.64 -12.00
CA PRO A 30 -21.07 -20.04 -13.37
C PRO A 30 -21.25 -18.85 -14.34
N SER A 31 -20.31 -17.90 -14.34
CA SER A 31 -20.27 -16.78 -15.29
C SER A 31 -18.97 -16.80 -16.09
N ARG A 32 -19.05 -16.70 -17.43
CA ARG A 32 -17.87 -16.84 -18.30
C ARG A 32 -16.80 -15.77 -18.05
N SER A 33 -17.18 -14.59 -17.56
CA SER A 33 -16.21 -13.56 -17.10
C SER A 33 -15.37 -14.02 -15.91
N HIS A 34 -15.95 -14.73 -14.95
CA HIS A 34 -15.25 -15.28 -13.79
C HIS A 34 -14.41 -16.50 -14.20
N GLY A 35 -14.92 -17.33 -15.12
CA GLY A 35 -14.13 -18.36 -15.79
C GLY A 35 -12.87 -17.79 -16.46
N ILE A 36 -12.94 -16.66 -17.16
CA ILE A 36 -11.76 -15.99 -17.76
C ILE A 36 -10.73 -15.54 -16.70
N LEU A 37 -11.17 -15.18 -15.50
CA LEU A 37 -10.26 -14.87 -14.38
C LEU A 37 -9.61 -16.13 -13.81
N GLY A 38 -10.38 -17.18 -13.53
CA GLY A 38 -9.85 -18.47 -13.09
C GLY A 38 -8.88 -19.09 -14.10
N ASP A 39 -9.25 -19.08 -15.39
CA ASP A 39 -8.40 -19.47 -16.52
C ASP A 39 -7.09 -18.64 -16.52
N GLY A 40 -7.18 -17.35 -16.15
CA GLY A 40 -6.03 -16.45 -15.98
C GLY A 40 -5.11 -16.82 -14.82
N ILE A 41 -5.65 -17.23 -13.66
CA ILE A 41 -4.85 -17.75 -12.54
C ILE A 41 -4.16 -19.04 -12.96
N VAL A 42 -4.94 -20.01 -13.42
CA VAL A 42 -4.50 -21.36 -13.81
C VAL A 42 -3.40 -21.30 -14.86
N ARG A 43 -3.58 -20.53 -15.95
CA ARG A 43 -2.57 -20.33 -17.01
C ARG A 43 -1.24 -19.82 -16.47
N ASN A 44 -1.24 -18.90 -15.51
CA ASN A 44 0.01 -18.36 -14.95
C ASN A 44 0.67 -19.36 -13.98
N MET A 45 -0.11 -20.07 -13.15
CA MET A 45 0.44 -21.11 -12.25
C MET A 45 1.10 -22.25 -13.02
N LEU A 46 0.45 -22.72 -14.10
CA LEU A 46 0.99 -23.77 -14.97
C LEU A 46 2.24 -23.31 -15.74
N LYS A 47 2.30 -22.05 -16.18
CA LYS A 47 3.52 -21.44 -16.78
C LYS A 47 4.71 -21.46 -15.79
N ALA A 48 4.46 -21.30 -14.49
CA ALA A 48 5.48 -21.31 -13.46
C ALA A 48 5.89 -22.72 -12.98
N GLY A 49 5.30 -23.79 -13.54
CA GLY A 49 5.64 -25.17 -13.23
C GLY A 49 4.89 -25.78 -12.04
N HIS A 50 3.85 -25.13 -11.52
CA HIS A 50 3.03 -25.69 -10.44
C HIS A 50 2.07 -26.78 -10.93
N ASP A 51 1.72 -27.71 -10.04
CA ASP A 51 0.64 -28.68 -10.25
C ASP A 51 -0.69 -28.05 -9.77
N VAL A 52 -1.68 -27.95 -10.65
CA VAL A 52 -2.93 -27.24 -10.38
C VAL A 52 -4.12 -28.18 -10.38
N THR A 53 -4.92 -28.18 -9.32
CA THR A 53 -6.29 -28.70 -9.33
C THR A 53 -7.27 -27.54 -9.39
N TYR A 54 -8.16 -27.52 -10.39
CA TYR A 54 -9.07 -26.42 -10.69
C TYR A 54 -10.54 -26.84 -10.56
N ILE A 55 -11.25 -26.28 -9.59
CA ILE A 55 -12.71 -26.43 -9.45
C ILE A 55 -13.36 -25.33 -10.30
N THR A 56 -14.06 -25.74 -11.37
CA THR A 56 -14.60 -24.83 -12.40
C THR A 56 -15.90 -25.36 -13.02
N PRO A 57 -16.86 -24.50 -13.37
CA PRO A 57 -18.01 -24.85 -14.23
C PRO A 57 -17.69 -24.72 -15.73
N PHE A 58 -16.44 -24.37 -16.10
CA PHE A 58 -15.98 -24.24 -17.48
C PHE A 58 -14.60 -24.91 -17.65
N GLU A 59 -14.58 -26.13 -18.18
CA GLU A 59 -13.33 -26.88 -18.38
C GLU A 59 -12.55 -26.46 -19.65
N TYR A 60 -11.23 -26.54 -19.56
CA TYR A 60 -10.30 -26.58 -20.69
C TYR A 60 -10.51 -27.86 -21.49
N LYS A 61 -10.75 -27.73 -22.80
CA LYS A 61 -10.89 -28.87 -23.72
C LYS A 61 -9.58 -29.65 -23.94
N ASN A 62 -8.45 -28.96 -23.85
CA ASN A 62 -7.10 -29.50 -24.04
C ASN A 62 -6.25 -29.11 -22.82
N ALA A 63 -6.52 -29.71 -21.66
CA ALA A 63 -5.75 -29.44 -20.43
C ALA A 63 -4.32 -30.02 -20.54
N PRO A 64 -3.28 -29.32 -20.03
CA PRO A 64 -1.93 -29.89 -19.89
C PRO A 64 -1.88 -30.89 -18.73
N ALA A 65 -0.84 -31.74 -18.70
CA ALA A 65 -0.72 -32.85 -17.75
C ALA A 65 -0.69 -32.42 -16.27
N ASN A 66 -0.19 -31.23 -15.97
CA ASN A 66 -0.16 -30.62 -14.63
C ASN A 66 -1.45 -29.85 -14.27
N LEU A 67 -2.53 -29.98 -15.06
CA LEU A 67 -3.86 -29.45 -14.74
C LEU A 67 -4.88 -30.57 -14.53
N ARG A 68 -5.27 -30.79 -13.29
CA ARG A 68 -6.45 -31.58 -12.93
C ARG A 68 -7.68 -30.67 -12.87
N GLN A 69 -8.75 -31.06 -13.53
CA GLN A 69 -10.03 -30.34 -13.49
C GLN A 69 -11.05 -31.08 -12.63
N ILE A 70 -11.92 -30.30 -11.98
CA ILE A 70 -13.00 -30.79 -11.12
C ILE A 70 -14.27 -30.07 -11.56
N ASP A 71 -15.04 -30.74 -12.43
CA ASP A 71 -16.25 -30.15 -13.02
C ASP A 71 -17.34 -29.90 -11.96
N VAL A 72 -17.81 -28.65 -11.93
CA VAL A 72 -19.00 -28.18 -11.21
C VAL A 72 -19.99 -27.46 -12.13
N SER A 73 -20.05 -27.85 -13.41
CA SER A 73 -20.98 -27.33 -14.42
C SER A 73 -22.45 -27.32 -13.96
N SER A 74 -22.84 -28.24 -13.07
CA SER A 74 -24.15 -28.25 -12.39
C SER A 74 -24.54 -26.93 -11.71
N ASN A 75 -23.57 -26.07 -11.37
CA ASN A 75 -23.84 -24.73 -10.84
C ASN A 75 -24.56 -23.82 -11.87
N LEU A 76 -24.48 -24.11 -13.18
CA LEU A 76 -25.18 -23.36 -14.23
C LEU A 76 -26.71 -23.41 -14.04
N ASP A 77 -27.25 -24.53 -13.55
CA ASP A 77 -28.69 -24.72 -13.32
C ASP A 77 -29.23 -23.86 -12.16
N LEU A 78 -28.34 -23.33 -11.31
CA LEU A 78 -28.69 -22.40 -10.23
C LEU A 78 -28.84 -20.95 -10.71
N MET A 79 -28.47 -20.63 -11.96
CA MET A 79 -28.59 -19.30 -12.54
C MET A 79 -29.95 -19.13 -13.25
N PRO A 80 -30.88 -18.31 -12.72
CA PRO A 80 -32.21 -18.14 -13.32
C PRO A 80 -32.14 -17.38 -14.64
N SER A 81 -32.29 -18.12 -15.75
CA SER A 81 -32.14 -17.63 -17.14
C SER A 81 -33.00 -16.42 -17.47
N ASP A 82 -34.26 -16.42 -17.03
CA ASP A 82 -35.29 -15.53 -17.58
C ASP A 82 -35.31 -14.15 -16.89
N LEU A 83 -34.73 -14.07 -15.69
CA LEU A 83 -34.86 -12.94 -14.75
C LEU A 83 -33.56 -12.12 -14.63
N THR A 84 -32.67 -12.26 -15.62
CA THR A 84 -31.48 -11.42 -15.83
C THR A 84 -31.39 -10.88 -17.27
N THR A 85 -32.48 -11.05 -18.05
CA THR A 85 -32.61 -10.64 -19.46
C THR A 85 -32.71 -9.13 -19.59
N ILE A 86 -32.12 -8.53 -20.65
CA ILE A 86 -32.08 -7.06 -20.81
C ILE A 86 -33.49 -6.44 -20.74
N LYS A 87 -34.48 -7.07 -21.38
CA LYS A 87 -35.90 -6.67 -21.29
C LYS A 87 -36.45 -6.61 -19.85
N THR A 88 -36.29 -7.66 -19.03
CA THR A 88 -36.85 -7.66 -17.66
C THR A 88 -36.19 -6.65 -16.72
N LEU A 89 -34.95 -6.27 -17.02
CA LEU A 89 -34.23 -5.20 -16.33
C LEU A 89 -34.75 -3.81 -16.72
N MET A 90 -35.02 -3.58 -18.02
CA MET A 90 -35.68 -2.35 -18.51
C MET A 90 -37.13 -2.21 -17.99
N GLU A 91 -37.81 -3.32 -17.72
CA GLU A 91 -39.15 -3.37 -17.10
C GLU A 91 -39.13 -3.18 -15.57
N GLY A 92 -37.95 -2.99 -14.97
CA GLY A 92 -37.79 -2.51 -13.59
C GLY A 92 -37.84 -3.57 -12.49
N ASN A 93 -37.73 -4.87 -12.83
CA ASN A 93 -37.82 -5.97 -11.86
C ASN A 93 -36.52 -6.17 -11.02
N ASN A 94 -36.05 -5.10 -10.38
CA ASN A 94 -34.73 -4.99 -9.76
C ASN A 94 -34.60 -5.73 -8.40
N MET A 95 -35.59 -6.53 -8.00
CA MET A 95 -35.67 -7.15 -6.67
C MET A 95 -34.49 -8.09 -6.35
N ARG A 96 -33.81 -8.62 -7.38
CA ARG A 96 -32.69 -9.57 -7.25
C ARG A 96 -31.29 -8.95 -7.18
N PHE A 97 -31.13 -7.65 -7.42
CA PHE A 97 -29.91 -6.91 -7.05
C PHE A 97 -29.92 -6.41 -5.61
N ASN A 98 -30.95 -6.78 -4.85
CA ASN A 98 -30.93 -6.65 -3.40
C ASN A 98 -29.84 -7.57 -2.81
N ILE A 99 -28.97 -6.99 -1.99
CA ILE A 99 -27.84 -7.65 -1.32
C ILE A 99 -28.24 -8.96 -0.62
N PHE A 100 -29.46 -9.04 -0.05
CA PHE A 100 -29.99 -10.27 0.55
C PHE A 100 -30.10 -11.44 -0.43
N PHE A 101 -30.61 -11.19 -1.64
CA PHE A 101 -30.75 -12.22 -2.66
C PHE A 101 -29.38 -12.68 -3.17
N MET A 102 -28.46 -11.74 -3.37
CA MET A 102 -27.10 -12.05 -3.81
C MET A 102 -26.36 -12.94 -2.79
N TYR A 103 -26.34 -12.57 -1.50
CA TYR A 103 -25.71 -13.40 -0.45
C TYR A 103 -26.35 -14.79 -0.34
N TYR A 104 -27.67 -14.90 -0.41
CA TYR A 104 -28.37 -16.19 -0.37
C TYR A 104 -27.96 -17.07 -1.56
N MET A 105 -28.01 -16.51 -2.79
CA MET A 105 -27.63 -17.19 -4.02
C MET A 105 -26.17 -17.67 -3.98
N MET A 106 -25.23 -16.83 -3.56
CA MET A 106 -23.81 -17.22 -3.46
C MET A 106 -23.58 -18.30 -2.39
N THR A 107 -24.32 -18.25 -1.27
CA THR A 107 -24.19 -19.28 -0.22
C THR A 107 -24.72 -20.64 -0.67
N GLU A 108 -25.89 -20.67 -1.33
CA GLU A 108 -26.45 -21.90 -1.92
C GLU A 108 -25.55 -22.44 -3.06
N LEU A 109 -24.89 -21.56 -3.81
CA LEU A 109 -23.95 -21.95 -4.87
C LEU A 109 -22.65 -22.54 -4.32
N VAL A 110 -22.08 -21.97 -3.25
CA VAL A 110 -20.92 -22.56 -2.57
C VAL A 110 -21.29 -23.88 -1.90
N LYS A 111 -22.48 -23.97 -1.28
CA LYS A 111 -23.02 -25.23 -0.74
C LYS A 111 -23.17 -26.30 -1.83
N SER A 112 -23.75 -25.97 -2.98
CA SER A 112 -23.83 -26.87 -4.15
C SER A 112 -22.45 -27.31 -4.63
N THR A 113 -21.49 -26.37 -4.70
CA THR A 113 -20.09 -26.65 -5.04
C THR A 113 -19.47 -27.66 -4.07
N ILE A 114 -19.66 -27.49 -2.76
CA ILE A 114 -19.12 -28.39 -1.73
C ILE A 114 -19.81 -29.76 -1.78
N GLN A 115 -21.12 -29.81 -2.05
CA GLN A 115 -21.90 -31.06 -2.12
C GLN A 115 -21.73 -31.82 -3.44
N ASN A 116 -21.17 -31.21 -4.49
CA ASN A 116 -20.91 -31.86 -5.78
C ASN A 116 -20.00 -33.10 -5.60
N GLU A 117 -20.35 -34.20 -6.27
CA GLU A 117 -19.68 -35.50 -6.12
C GLU A 117 -18.17 -35.43 -6.44
N ASN A 118 -17.78 -34.64 -7.45
CA ASN A 118 -16.38 -34.49 -7.87
C ASN A 118 -15.55 -33.71 -6.85
N VAL A 119 -16.17 -32.75 -6.17
CA VAL A 119 -15.55 -31.98 -5.08
C VAL A 119 -15.49 -32.80 -3.79
N GLN A 120 -16.53 -33.59 -3.48
CA GLN A 120 -16.52 -34.52 -2.34
C GLN A 120 -15.43 -35.59 -2.44
N LYS A 121 -15.10 -36.08 -3.65
CA LYS A 121 -13.99 -37.04 -3.87
C LYS A 121 -12.65 -36.50 -3.35
N ILE A 122 -12.27 -35.27 -3.68
CA ILE A 122 -11.00 -34.67 -3.21
C ILE A 122 -11.07 -34.28 -1.72
N LEU A 123 -12.19 -33.73 -1.27
CA LEU A 123 -12.36 -33.29 0.12
C LEU A 123 -12.31 -34.46 1.12
N SER A 124 -12.89 -35.61 0.76
CA SER A 124 -13.00 -36.78 1.64
C SER A 124 -11.79 -37.72 1.63
N ASP A 125 -10.89 -37.64 0.65
CA ASP A 125 -9.67 -38.48 0.63
C ASP A 125 -8.62 -37.94 1.63
N PRO A 126 -8.31 -38.66 2.73
CA PRO A 126 -7.36 -38.19 3.74
C PRO A 126 -5.92 -38.04 3.21
N ASN A 127 -5.59 -38.72 2.10
CA ASN A 127 -4.28 -38.67 1.45
C ASN A 127 -4.14 -37.45 0.53
N GLU A 128 -5.26 -36.86 0.11
CA GLU A 128 -5.28 -35.66 -0.73
C GLU A 128 -4.71 -34.46 0.06
N LYS A 129 -3.78 -33.75 -0.59
CA LYS A 129 -2.99 -32.65 -0.01
C LYS A 129 -2.76 -31.55 -1.05
N PHE A 130 -2.69 -30.32 -0.56
CA PHE A 130 -2.37 -29.10 -1.30
C PHE A 130 -1.49 -28.20 -0.44
N ASP A 131 -0.53 -27.52 -1.06
CA ASP A 131 0.39 -26.58 -0.39
C ASP A 131 -0.22 -25.18 -0.25
N LEU A 132 -1.26 -24.89 -1.04
CA LEU A 132 -1.97 -23.61 -1.08
C LEU A 132 -3.39 -23.80 -1.63
N VAL A 133 -4.36 -23.07 -1.07
CA VAL A 133 -5.67 -22.83 -1.69
C VAL A 133 -5.76 -21.38 -2.17
N ILE A 134 -6.15 -21.19 -3.43
CA ILE A 134 -6.53 -19.92 -4.02
C ILE A 134 -8.02 -19.99 -4.35
N ALA A 135 -8.86 -19.14 -3.76
CA ALA A 135 -10.29 -19.11 -4.04
C ALA A 135 -10.74 -17.76 -4.60
N GLU A 136 -11.76 -17.76 -5.44
CA GLU A 136 -12.49 -16.55 -5.79
C GLU A 136 -13.35 -16.08 -4.61
N TRP A 137 -13.20 -14.81 -4.23
CA TRP A 137 -14.17 -14.14 -3.36
C TRP A 137 -15.30 -13.57 -4.22
N MET A 138 -16.51 -14.06 -4.01
CA MET A 138 -17.72 -13.51 -4.60
C MET A 138 -18.85 -13.51 -3.57
N ILE A 139 -18.78 -12.59 -2.61
CA ILE A 139 -19.83 -12.40 -1.58
C ILE A 139 -20.09 -13.68 -0.74
N SER A 140 -19.08 -14.54 -0.61
CA SER A 140 -19.06 -15.67 0.33
C SER A 140 -17.65 -15.98 0.82
N GLU A 141 -17.53 -16.29 2.10
CA GLU A 141 -16.30 -16.59 2.82
C GLU A 141 -16.11 -18.09 3.14
N VAL A 142 -17.17 -18.89 2.98
CA VAL A 142 -17.14 -20.35 3.18
C VAL A 142 -16.04 -21.06 2.36
N PRO A 143 -15.63 -20.61 1.15
CA PRO A 143 -14.49 -21.19 0.43
C PRO A 143 -13.14 -21.15 1.17
N ALA A 144 -12.94 -20.28 2.17
CA ALA A 144 -11.76 -20.35 3.05
C ALA A 144 -11.66 -21.69 3.80
N GLY A 145 -12.80 -22.39 3.98
CA GLY A 145 -12.88 -23.71 4.58
C GLY A 145 -12.11 -24.80 3.82
N PHE A 146 -11.86 -24.63 2.51
CA PHE A 146 -11.02 -25.58 1.76
C PHE A 146 -9.58 -25.59 2.29
N ALA A 147 -9.00 -24.43 2.60
CA ALA A 147 -7.66 -24.34 3.20
C ALA A 147 -7.62 -25.01 4.58
N ALA A 148 -8.68 -24.83 5.37
CA ALA A 148 -8.85 -25.48 6.66
C ALA A 148 -8.96 -27.02 6.56
N VAL A 149 -9.48 -27.58 5.46
CA VAL A 149 -9.51 -29.04 5.20
C VAL A 149 -8.13 -29.61 4.88
N TYR A 150 -7.26 -28.87 4.17
CA TYR A 150 -5.93 -29.37 3.79
C TYR A 150 -4.79 -28.99 4.74
N ASP A 151 -5.01 -28.03 5.65
CA ASP A 151 -4.04 -27.52 6.64
C ASP A 151 -2.95 -26.61 6.02
N CYS A 152 -3.33 -25.81 5.01
CA CYS A 152 -2.42 -25.00 4.19
C CYS A 152 -2.74 -23.48 4.21
N PRO A 153 -1.81 -22.62 3.75
CA PRO A 153 -2.08 -21.21 3.42
C PRO A 153 -3.27 -20.97 2.49
N PHE A 154 -3.75 -19.72 2.48
CA PHE A 154 -4.97 -19.31 1.78
C PHE A 154 -4.90 -17.91 1.15
N ILE A 155 -5.43 -17.76 -0.07
CA ILE A 155 -5.45 -16.50 -0.83
C ILE A 155 -6.86 -16.27 -1.43
N TRP A 156 -7.37 -15.03 -1.32
CA TRP A 156 -8.55 -14.57 -2.08
C TRP A 156 -8.14 -13.92 -3.40
N ILE A 157 -8.84 -14.26 -4.48
CA ILE A 157 -8.92 -13.43 -5.69
C ILE A 157 -10.23 -12.64 -5.66
N SER A 158 -10.16 -11.32 -5.69
CA SER A 158 -11.32 -10.46 -5.93
C SER A 158 -11.50 -10.24 -7.43
N SER A 159 -12.62 -10.71 -7.97
CA SER A 159 -13.01 -10.48 -9.37
C SER A 159 -13.44 -9.03 -9.65
N VAL A 160 -13.89 -8.32 -8.60
CA VAL A 160 -14.20 -6.88 -8.57
C VAL A 160 -13.09 -6.06 -7.91
N GLU A 161 -13.22 -4.73 -7.88
CA GLU A 161 -12.34 -3.81 -7.15
C GLU A 161 -12.37 -4.06 -5.63
N ILE A 162 -11.26 -3.77 -4.93
CA ILE A 162 -11.17 -3.88 -3.48
C ILE A 162 -12.12 -2.87 -2.80
N HIS A 163 -12.87 -3.33 -1.80
CA HIS A 163 -13.98 -2.57 -1.19
C HIS A 163 -14.28 -3.07 0.23
N TRP A 164 -15.19 -2.39 0.93
CA TRP A 164 -15.42 -2.55 2.38
C TRP A 164 -15.64 -3.98 2.89
N MET A 165 -16.26 -4.86 2.10
CA MET A 165 -16.50 -6.27 2.47
C MET A 165 -15.22 -7.12 2.47
N LEU A 166 -14.20 -6.71 1.70
CA LEU A 166 -12.88 -7.35 1.60
C LEU A 166 -11.82 -6.67 2.46
N LEU A 167 -11.84 -5.33 2.54
CA LEU A 167 -10.90 -4.53 3.34
C LEU A 167 -10.84 -5.01 4.79
N ARG A 168 -11.97 -5.43 5.37
CA ARG A 168 -12.07 -5.98 6.73
C ARG A 168 -11.14 -7.17 7.01
N PHE A 169 -10.81 -8.00 6.02
CA PHE A 169 -9.92 -9.17 6.22
C PHE A 169 -8.45 -8.81 6.29
N ILE A 170 -8.08 -7.62 5.80
CA ILE A 170 -6.72 -7.07 5.85
C ILE A 170 -6.63 -5.87 6.80
N ASP A 171 -7.57 -5.78 7.76
CA ASP A 171 -7.65 -4.77 8.81
C ASP A 171 -7.98 -3.33 8.34
N GLU A 172 -8.45 -3.18 7.10
CA GLU A 172 -8.76 -1.90 6.48
C GLU A 172 -10.23 -1.49 6.53
N ALA A 173 -10.48 -0.18 6.37
CA ALA A 173 -11.83 0.40 6.44
C ALA A 173 -12.11 1.43 5.33
N SER A 174 -13.26 1.29 4.67
CA SER A 174 -13.76 2.29 3.72
C SER A 174 -14.25 3.55 4.44
N ASN A 175 -13.81 4.72 4.00
CA ASN A 175 -14.37 5.99 4.46
C ASN A 175 -15.37 6.56 3.43
N PRO A 176 -16.69 6.57 3.69
CA PRO A 176 -17.72 7.05 2.77
C PRO A 176 -17.70 8.58 2.52
N ALA A 177 -16.70 9.32 3.01
CA ALA A 177 -16.42 10.67 2.55
C ALA A 177 -15.69 10.73 1.19
N PHE A 178 -14.94 9.68 0.83
CA PHE A 178 -14.13 9.60 -0.39
C PHE A 178 -14.04 8.20 -1.04
N THR A 179 -14.78 7.23 -0.51
CA THR A 179 -14.99 5.90 -1.10
C THR A 179 -16.49 5.65 -1.29
N VAL A 180 -16.84 4.70 -2.16
CA VAL A 180 -18.23 4.35 -2.49
C VAL A 180 -18.40 2.83 -2.47
N ASP A 181 -19.62 2.33 -2.27
CA ASP A 181 -19.96 0.92 -2.44
C ASP A 181 -19.77 0.47 -3.90
N ILE A 182 -19.46 -0.82 -4.13
CA ILE A 182 -19.28 -1.37 -5.48
C ILE A 182 -20.54 -1.28 -6.34
N MET A 183 -21.73 -1.20 -5.72
CA MET A 183 -23.01 -1.03 -6.39
C MET A 183 -23.42 0.46 -6.57
N SER A 184 -22.54 1.42 -6.21
CA SER A 184 -22.87 2.84 -6.22
C SER A 184 -22.95 3.43 -7.63
N THR A 185 -23.75 4.48 -7.79
CA THR A 185 -23.83 5.31 -9.00
C THR A 185 -23.06 6.64 -8.85
N PHE A 186 -22.35 6.83 -7.74
CA PHE A 186 -21.58 8.06 -7.47
C PHE A 186 -20.07 7.84 -7.64
N THR A 187 -19.33 8.92 -7.92
CA THR A 187 -17.87 8.97 -7.72
C THR A 187 -17.48 10.20 -6.89
N PRO A 188 -16.39 10.17 -6.10
CA PRO A 188 -15.90 11.33 -5.37
C PRO A 188 -15.47 12.47 -6.31
N PRO A 189 -15.52 13.76 -5.89
CA PRO A 189 -15.86 14.24 -4.55
C PRO A 189 -17.37 14.18 -4.27
N LEU A 190 -17.73 13.65 -3.10
CA LEU A 190 -19.13 13.40 -2.72
C LEU A 190 -19.73 14.59 -1.97
N ASN A 191 -20.95 15.00 -2.36
CA ASN A 191 -21.73 15.97 -1.60
C ASN A 191 -22.29 15.35 -0.29
N PHE A 192 -22.81 16.19 0.61
CA PHE A 192 -23.30 15.73 1.93
C PHE A 192 -24.34 14.60 1.85
N VAL A 193 -25.28 14.67 0.91
CA VAL A 193 -26.34 13.66 0.76
C VAL A 193 -25.77 12.35 0.20
N GLN A 194 -24.81 12.43 -0.72
CA GLN A 194 -24.09 11.26 -1.21
C GLN A 194 -23.29 10.59 -0.09
N ARG A 195 -22.50 11.35 0.68
CA ARG A 195 -21.75 10.82 1.85
C ARG A 195 -22.68 10.15 2.89
N ALA A 196 -23.83 10.76 3.16
CA ALA A 196 -24.83 10.17 4.05
C ALA A 196 -25.44 8.89 3.49
N SER A 197 -25.68 8.82 2.18
CA SER A 197 -26.21 7.62 1.49
C SER A 197 -25.21 6.47 1.46
N GLU A 198 -23.93 6.74 1.20
CA GLU A 198 -22.85 5.75 1.25
C GLU A 198 -22.65 5.22 2.67
N LEU A 199 -22.56 6.10 3.67
CA LEU A 199 -22.45 5.70 5.08
C LEU A 199 -23.65 4.86 5.53
N TRP A 200 -24.88 5.28 5.20
CA TRP A 200 -26.08 4.50 5.51
C TRP A 200 -26.06 3.14 4.83
N THR A 201 -25.57 3.05 3.59
CA THR A 201 -25.46 1.79 2.85
C THR A 201 -24.47 0.84 3.51
N GLN A 202 -23.26 1.31 3.86
CA GLN A 202 -22.25 0.52 4.55
C GLN A 202 -22.70 0.07 5.94
N VAL A 203 -23.31 0.96 6.75
CA VAL A 203 -23.86 0.62 8.08
C VAL A 203 -24.98 -0.42 7.98
N LYS A 204 -25.94 -0.20 7.07
CA LYS A 204 -27.05 -1.11 6.80
C LYS A 204 -26.55 -2.49 6.37
N HIS A 205 -25.64 -2.56 5.40
CA HIS A 205 -25.09 -3.84 4.93
C HIS A 205 -24.25 -4.54 6.02
N SER A 206 -23.40 -3.81 6.75
CA SER A 206 -22.61 -4.38 7.86
C SER A 206 -23.49 -4.98 8.96
N LEU A 207 -24.58 -4.29 9.34
CA LEU A 207 -25.54 -4.77 10.34
C LEU A 207 -26.28 -6.02 9.87
N ILE A 208 -26.70 -6.05 8.60
CA ILE A 208 -27.34 -7.22 7.98
C ILE A 208 -26.37 -8.41 7.94
N SER A 209 -25.12 -8.19 7.54
CA SER A 209 -24.09 -9.22 7.50
C SER A 209 -23.86 -9.83 8.88
N TYR A 210 -23.62 -9.01 9.90
CA TYR A 210 -23.37 -9.46 11.27
C TYR A 210 -24.57 -10.19 11.92
N LEU A 211 -25.80 -9.70 11.72
CA LEU A 211 -26.98 -10.27 12.37
C LEU A 211 -27.52 -11.54 11.68
N ILE A 212 -27.30 -11.68 10.37
CA ILE A 212 -27.96 -12.68 9.54
C ILE A 212 -26.94 -13.47 8.69
N LEU A 213 -26.20 -12.79 7.81
CA LEU A 213 -25.48 -13.48 6.72
C LEU A 213 -24.24 -14.24 7.22
N ASP A 214 -23.46 -13.64 8.11
CA ASP A 214 -22.29 -14.28 8.74
C ASP A 214 -22.70 -15.60 9.43
N ARG A 215 -23.87 -15.63 10.09
CA ARG A 215 -24.41 -16.82 10.77
C ARG A 215 -24.85 -17.92 9.81
N ILE A 216 -25.41 -17.57 8.65
CA ILE A 216 -25.80 -18.55 7.62
C ILE A 216 -24.54 -19.18 7.02
N GLN A 217 -23.48 -18.39 6.81
CA GLN A 217 -22.19 -18.88 6.32
C GLN A 217 -21.46 -19.74 7.35
N GLU A 218 -21.43 -19.32 8.62
CA GLU A 218 -20.93 -20.07 9.77
C GLU A 218 -21.62 -21.44 9.89
N TYR A 219 -22.96 -21.45 9.88
CA TYR A 219 -23.75 -22.69 9.84
C TYR A 219 -23.41 -23.58 8.64
N THR A 220 -23.25 -22.99 7.45
CA THR A 220 -22.88 -23.72 6.23
C THR A 220 -21.48 -24.34 6.36
N TYR A 221 -20.50 -23.59 6.87
CA TYR A 221 -19.16 -24.08 7.14
C TYR A 221 -19.16 -25.24 8.17
N HIS A 222 -19.80 -25.07 9.33
CA HIS A 222 -19.85 -26.13 10.33
C HIS A 222 -20.67 -27.36 9.88
N THR A 223 -21.66 -27.20 9.00
CA THR A 223 -22.46 -28.33 8.47
C THR A 223 -21.74 -29.11 7.37
N TYR A 224 -21.12 -28.44 6.40
CA TYR A 224 -20.59 -29.08 5.18
C TYR A 224 -19.06 -29.19 5.13
N ILE A 225 -18.31 -28.35 5.86
CA ILE A 225 -16.85 -28.39 5.92
C ILE A 225 -16.32 -28.99 7.24
N GLY A 226 -16.94 -28.64 8.38
CA GLY A 226 -16.53 -29.14 9.72
C GLY A 226 -16.26 -30.66 9.77
N PRO A 227 -17.21 -31.52 9.36
CA PRO A 227 -17.02 -32.97 9.37
C PRO A 227 -15.87 -33.50 8.49
N LEU A 228 -15.43 -32.72 7.49
CA LEU A 228 -14.27 -33.08 6.64
C LEU A 228 -12.94 -32.79 7.33
N ILE A 229 -12.90 -31.80 8.22
CA ILE A 229 -11.74 -31.49 9.08
C ILE A 229 -11.63 -32.55 10.19
N GLU A 230 -12.76 -32.91 10.81
CA GLU A 230 -12.82 -33.94 11.85
C GLU A 230 -12.40 -35.34 11.34
N LYS A 231 -12.86 -35.73 10.14
CA LYS A 231 -12.40 -36.95 9.45
C LYS A 231 -10.88 -37.00 9.23
N ARG A 232 -10.22 -35.83 9.17
CA ARG A 232 -8.75 -35.71 9.04
C ARG A 232 -8.06 -35.55 10.40
N GLY A 233 -8.75 -35.84 11.51
CA GLY A 233 -8.18 -35.91 12.86
C GLY A 233 -7.85 -34.57 13.52
N ARG A 234 -8.34 -33.44 12.97
CA ARG A 234 -8.09 -32.09 13.51
C ARG A 234 -9.36 -31.49 14.11
N LYS A 235 -9.22 -30.64 15.14
CA LYS A 235 -10.33 -29.82 15.66
C LYS A 235 -10.79 -28.87 14.56
N VAL A 236 -12.09 -28.75 14.33
CA VAL A 236 -12.68 -27.67 13.51
C VAL A 236 -12.30 -26.31 14.10
N PRO A 237 -11.61 -25.42 13.36
CA PRO A 237 -11.41 -24.03 13.78
C PRO A 237 -12.72 -23.24 13.69
N GLU A 238 -12.85 -22.14 14.44
CA GLU A 238 -14.07 -21.31 14.38
C GLU A 238 -14.15 -20.61 13.01
N PHE A 239 -15.37 -20.34 12.50
CA PHE A 239 -15.54 -19.71 11.18
C PHE A 239 -14.84 -18.35 11.07
N ASN A 240 -14.78 -17.59 12.18
CA ASN A 240 -14.05 -16.34 12.24
C ASN A 240 -12.53 -16.53 12.08
N ASP A 241 -11.95 -17.55 12.71
CA ASP A 241 -10.51 -17.81 12.63
C ASP A 241 -10.08 -18.02 11.18
N ILE A 242 -10.81 -18.86 10.43
CA ILE A 242 -10.42 -19.19 9.04
C ILE A 242 -10.58 -18.02 8.07
N ARG A 243 -11.60 -17.17 8.22
CA ARG A 243 -11.84 -16.04 7.28
C ARG A 243 -10.89 -14.86 7.50
N TYR A 244 -10.34 -14.70 8.70
CA TYR A 244 -9.31 -13.70 9.01
C TYR A 244 -7.88 -14.26 8.93
N ASN A 245 -7.67 -15.58 8.89
CA ASN A 245 -6.37 -16.24 8.68
C ASN A 245 -5.91 -16.24 7.20
N ILE A 246 -6.20 -15.18 6.45
CA ILE A 246 -5.78 -15.02 5.05
C ILE A 246 -4.28 -14.69 4.92
N SER A 247 -3.63 -15.20 3.88
CA SER A 247 -2.23 -14.87 3.57
C SER A 247 -2.11 -13.66 2.64
N MET A 248 -2.95 -13.57 1.60
CA MET A 248 -2.97 -12.43 0.68
C MET A 248 -4.33 -12.24 -0.01
N ILE A 249 -4.69 -10.99 -0.33
CA ILE A 249 -5.77 -10.65 -1.27
C ILE A 249 -5.16 -10.12 -2.57
N PHE A 250 -5.53 -10.73 -3.70
CA PHE A 250 -5.27 -10.18 -5.02
C PHE A 250 -6.53 -9.51 -5.57
N SER A 251 -6.43 -8.28 -6.10
CA SER A 251 -7.56 -7.62 -6.78
C SER A 251 -7.37 -7.48 -8.29
N ASN A 252 -8.44 -7.74 -9.05
CA ASN A 252 -8.51 -7.62 -10.50
C ASN A 252 -8.65 -6.15 -10.98
N ALA A 253 -7.85 -5.24 -10.41
CA ALA A 253 -7.84 -3.81 -10.75
C ALA A 253 -6.42 -3.23 -10.67
N TYR A 254 -6.25 -1.97 -11.08
CA TYR A 254 -5.04 -1.16 -10.84
C TYR A 254 -5.43 0.33 -10.76
N VAL A 255 -4.53 1.20 -10.31
CA VAL A 255 -4.79 2.65 -10.10
C VAL A 255 -5.17 3.44 -11.37
N ASP A 256 -4.94 2.85 -12.54
CA ASP A 256 -5.45 3.32 -13.84
C ASP A 256 -7.00 3.30 -13.94
N THR A 257 -7.65 2.46 -13.14
CA THR A 257 -9.09 2.13 -13.20
C THR A 257 -9.77 2.19 -11.83
N SER A 258 -9.12 1.76 -10.76
CA SER A 258 -9.62 1.79 -9.37
C SER A 258 -9.46 3.14 -8.68
N SER A 259 -9.94 3.25 -7.44
CA SER A 259 -9.45 4.29 -6.51
C SER A 259 -8.01 4.00 -6.07
N ALA A 260 -7.22 5.05 -5.80
CA ALA A 260 -5.94 4.94 -5.11
C ALA A 260 -6.19 4.92 -3.60
N LEU A 261 -6.08 3.73 -3.00
CA LEU A 261 -6.35 3.49 -1.57
C LEU A 261 -5.05 3.16 -0.82
N SER A 262 -5.03 3.47 0.48
CA SER A 262 -4.10 2.87 1.43
C SER A 262 -4.41 1.39 1.61
N LEU A 263 -3.40 0.55 1.42
CA LEU A 263 -3.54 -0.90 1.48
C LEU A 263 -2.27 -1.53 2.11
N PRO A 264 -2.40 -2.58 2.94
CA PRO A 264 -1.26 -3.28 3.53
C PRO A 264 -0.57 -4.19 2.53
N GLN A 265 0.64 -4.64 2.86
CA GLN A 265 1.45 -5.50 1.97
C GLN A 265 0.87 -6.92 1.78
N SER A 266 -0.14 -7.30 2.56
CA SER A 266 -1.00 -8.48 2.35
C SER A 266 -2.08 -8.27 1.25
N HIS A 267 -2.04 -7.15 0.52
CA HIS A 267 -2.83 -6.93 -0.70
C HIS A 267 -1.91 -6.60 -1.90
N LYS A 268 -2.26 -7.10 -3.09
CA LYS A 268 -1.62 -6.71 -4.36
C LYS A 268 -2.63 -6.52 -5.48
N TYR A 269 -2.37 -5.53 -6.34
CA TYR A 269 -3.13 -5.26 -7.56
C TYR A 269 -2.60 -6.13 -8.71
N ILE A 270 -3.42 -7.03 -9.24
CA ILE A 270 -3.06 -7.90 -10.39
C ILE A 270 -3.88 -7.57 -11.65
N GLY A 271 -4.66 -6.48 -11.67
CA GLY A 271 -5.53 -6.12 -12.79
C GLY A 271 -4.78 -6.10 -14.13
N GLY A 272 -5.21 -6.96 -15.05
CA GLY A 272 -4.57 -7.23 -16.35
C GLY A 272 -4.10 -8.69 -16.53
N TYR A 273 -3.93 -9.48 -15.46
CA TYR A 273 -3.38 -10.85 -15.51
C TYR A 273 -4.13 -11.87 -16.39
N HIS A 274 -5.39 -11.58 -16.72
CA HIS A 274 -6.24 -12.40 -17.59
C HIS A 274 -5.97 -12.15 -19.09
N ILE A 275 -5.34 -11.03 -19.47
CA ILE A 275 -4.99 -10.68 -20.84
C ILE A 275 -3.84 -11.58 -21.34
N ASP A 276 -3.91 -12.08 -22.57
CA ASP A 276 -2.80 -12.81 -23.19
C ASP A 276 -1.72 -11.83 -23.67
N GLU A 277 -0.50 -11.94 -23.13
CA GLU A 277 0.66 -11.11 -23.53
C GLU A 277 0.92 -11.12 -25.04
N ASN A 278 0.76 -12.30 -25.65
CA ASN A 278 0.79 -12.49 -27.09
C ASN A 278 -0.66 -12.59 -27.57
N VAL A 279 -1.25 -11.43 -27.89
CA VAL A 279 -2.63 -11.34 -28.37
C VAL A 279 -2.79 -12.22 -29.62
N LYS A 280 -3.76 -13.13 -29.57
CA LYS A 280 -4.03 -14.07 -30.66
C LYS A 280 -4.47 -13.31 -31.92
N PRO A 281 -4.07 -13.71 -33.13
CA PRO A 281 -4.52 -13.07 -34.37
C PRO A 281 -6.04 -13.17 -34.52
N LEU A 282 -6.64 -12.22 -35.23
CA LEU A 282 -8.04 -12.30 -35.63
C LEU A 282 -8.26 -13.48 -36.60
N PRO A 283 -9.45 -14.10 -36.62
CA PRO A 283 -9.90 -14.91 -37.74
C PRO A 283 -9.74 -14.18 -39.08
N GLU A 284 -9.37 -14.89 -40.14
CA GLU A 284 -8.94 -14.29 -41.42
C GLU A 284 -10.02 -13.41 -42.08
N ASP A 285 -11.29 -13.78 -41.94
CA ASP A 285 -12.46 -13.02 -42.38
C ASP A 285 -12.62 -11.71 -41.60
N LEU A 286 -12.49 -11.78 -40.28
CA LEU A 286 -12.58 -10.62 -39.39
C LEU A 286 -11.37 -9.68 -39.54
N GLN A 287 -10.17 -10.23 -39.74
CA GLN A 287 -8.95 -9.47 -40.05
C GLN A 287 -9.15 -8.65 -41.33
N LYS A 288 -9.53 -9.31 -42.44
CA LYS A 288 -9.81 -8.64 -43.73
C LYS A 288 -10.89 -7.57 -43.61
N LEU A 289 -11.94 -7.82 -42.82
CA LEU A 289 -13.01 -6.86 -42.56
C LEU A 289 -12.51 -5.62 -41.80
N MET A 290 -11.70 -5.81 -40.76
CA MET A 290 -11.16 -4.71 -39.95
C MET A 290 -10.05 -3.94 -40.68
N ASP A 291 -9.24 -4.59 -41.51
CA ASP A 291 -8.24 -3.93 -42.38
C ASP A 291 -8.90 -3.11 -43.50
N GLY A 292 -9.98 -3.62 -44.10
CA GLY A 292 -10.75 -2.93 -45.13
C GLY A 292 -11.57 -1.72 -44.65
N ALA A 293 -11.74 -1.57 -43.32
CA ALA A 293 -12.57 -0.53 -42.71
C ALA A 293 -11.90 0.87 -42.76
N LYS A 294 -11.89 1.51 -43.93
CA LYS A 294 -11.22 2.81 -44.19
C LYS A 294 -11.55 3.94 -43.21
N ASN A 295 -12.78 4.01 -42.71
CA ASN A 295 -13.21 5.00 -41.73
C ASN A 295 -12.90 4.59 -40.27
N GLY A 296 -12.44 3.36 -40.05
CA GLY A 296 -12.30 2.71 -38.76
C GLY A 296 -13.51 1.88 -38.36
N VAL A 297 -13.32 1.11 -37.28
CA VAL A 297 -14.26 0.14 -36.73
C VAL A 297 -14.84 0.63 -35.41
N ILE A 298 -16.12 0.34 -35.16
CA ILE A 298 -16.78 0.42 -33.85
C ILE A 298 -17.12 -1.02 -33.43
N TYR A 299 -16.78 -1.41 -32.21
CA TYR A 299 -17.19 -2.69 -31.64
C TYR A 299 -18.28 -2.47 -30.58
N PHE A 300 -19.29 -3.33 -30.51
CA PHE A 300 -20.40 -3.26 -29.56
C PHE A 300 -20.63 -4.63 -28.89
N SER A 301 -20.57 -4.69 -27.56
CA SER A 301 -20.84 -5.90 -26.79
C SER A 301 -21.38 -5.62 -25.38
N MET A 302 -22.50 -6.25 -25.03
CA MET A 302 -23.05 -6.21 -23.67
C MET A 302 -22.39 -7.23 -22.71
N GLY A 303 -21.29 -7.89 -23.13
CA GLY A 303 -20.56 -8.85 -22.32
C GLY A 303 -21.08 -10.29 -22.45
N SER A 304 -20.83 -11.12 -21.43
CA SER A 304 -21.21 -12.55 -21.43
C SER A 304 -22.64 -12.80 -20.95
N ASN A 305 -23.12 -12.03 -19.97
CA ASN A 305 -24.33 -12.37 -19.21
C ASN A 305 -25.55 -11.63 -19.76
N LEU A 306 -25.39 -10.35 -20.14
CA LEU A 306 -26.39 -9.59 -20.87
C LEU A 306 -26.29 -9.97 -22.35
N LYS A 307 -27.31 -10.65 -22.88
CA LYS A 307 -27.35 -11.11 -24.26
C LYS A 307 -28.04 -10.05 -25.12
N SER A 308 -27.41 -9.65 -26.22
CA SER A 308 -27.96 -8.61 -27.13
C SER A 308 -29.31 -9.04 -27.72
N LYS A 309 -29.54 -10.34 -27.90
CA LYS A 309 -30.83 -10.87 -28.35
C LYS A 309 -32.00 -10.61 -27.40
N ASP A 310 -31.73 -10.48 -26.10
CA ASP A 310 -32.73 -10.27 -25.04
C ASP A 310 -33.17 -8.79 -24.92
N MET A 311 -32.67 -7.92 -25.81
CA MET A 311 -33.21 -6.56 -26.00
C MET A 311 -34.62 -6.61 -26.62
N PRO A 312 -35.50 -5.64 -26.32
CA PRO A 312 -36.77 -5.47 -27.03
C PRO A 312 -36.60 -5.29 -28.55
N ASP A 313 -37.58 -5.74 -29.34
CA ASP A 313 -37.48 -5.75 -30.80
C ASP A 313 -37.48 -4.34 -31.41
N GLU A 314 -38.18 -3.40 -30.78
CA GLU A 314 -38.19 -1.98 -31.14
C GLU A 314 -36.80 -1.36 -30.95
N LEU A 315 -36.12 -1.70 -29.84
CA LEU A 315 -34.77 -1.25 -29.54
C LEU A 315 -33.77 -1.84 -30.54
N LYS A 316 -33.86 -3.15 -30.83
CA LYS A 316 -33.00 -3.82 -31.83
C LYS A 316 -33.18 -3.19 -33.22
N ALA A 317 -34.41 -2.99 -33.68
CA ALA A 317 -34.69 -2.33 -34.96
C ALA A 317 -34.17 -0.89 -35.01
N SER A 318 -34.33 -0.13 -33.90
CA SER A 318 -33.82 1.23 -33.77
C SER A 318 -32.28 1.28 -33.83
N LEU A 319 -31.58 0.36 -33.15
CA LEU A 319 -30.12 0.25 -33.17
C LEU A 319 -29.59 -0.16 -34.55
N VAL A 320 -30.19 -1.17 -35.21
CA VAL A 320 -29.83 -1.57 -36.59
C VAL A 320 -29.97 -0.39 -37.56
N LYS A 321 -31.10 0.33 -37.50
CA LYS A 321 -31.33 1.54 -38.31
C LYS A 321 -30.29 2.62 -38.01
N MET A 322 -29.95 2.83 -36.75
CA MET A 322 -28.97 3.82 -36.31
C MET A 322 -27.56 3.52 -36.83
N PHE A 323 -27.06 2.29 -36.61
CA PHE A 323 -25.74 1.86 -37.08
C PHE A 323 -25.62 1.92 -38.61
N GLY A 324 -26.70 1.63 -39.35
CA GLY A 324 -26.78 1.79 -40.81
C GLY A 324 -26.65 3.24 -41.32
N THR A 325 -26.67 4.25 -40.44
CA THR A 325 -26.41 5.66 -40.79
C THR A 325 -25.00 6.13 -40.45
N LEU A 326 -24.11 5.25 -39.98
CA LEU A 326 -22.74 5.58 -39.62
C LEU A 326 -21.76 5.32 -40.78
N LYS A 327 -20.74 6.19 -40.90
CA LYS A 327 -19.61 6.01 -41.83
C LYS A 327 -18.68 4.83 -41.49
N TYR A 328 -18.82 4.27 -40.28
CA TYR A 328 -17.94 3.26 -39.69
C TYR A 328 -18.43 1.83 -39.94
N THR A 329 -17.49 0.88 -40.00
CA THR A 329 -17.79 -0.56 -39.89
C THR A 329 -18.15 -0.86 -38.43
N VAL A 330 -19.31 -1.48 -38.19
CA VAL A 330 -19.79 -1.82 -36.85
C VAL A 330 -19.78 -3.34 -36.67
N LEU A 331 -19.04 -3.81 -35.66
CA LEU A 331 -19.04 -5.19 -35.20
C LEU A 331 -19.92 -5.30 -33.96
N TRP A 332 -21.03 -6.04 -34.03
CA TRP A 332 -21.92 -6.24 -32.89
C TRP A 332 -21.91 -7.70 -32.43
N LYS A 333 -21.52 -7.93 -31.17
CA LYS A 333 -21.65 -9.22 -30.49
C LYS A 333 -23.13 -9.52 -30.24
N PHE A 334 -23.63 -10.55 -30.91
CA PHE A 334 -25.06 -10.92 -30.89
C PHE A 334 -25.21 -12.44 -31.03
N GLU A 335 -26.08 -13.05 -30.24
CA GLU A 335 -26.12 -14.50 -30.03
C GLU A 335 -26.75 -15.26 -31.22
N GLU A 336 -27.66 -14.60 -31.93
CA GLU A 336 -28.48 -15.12 -33.02
C GLU A 336 -28.21 -14.40 -34.35
N VAL A 337 -28.78 -14.87 -35.45
CA VAL A 337 -28.59 -14.26 -36.78
C VAL A 337 -29.69 -13.23 -37.02
N LEU A 338 -29.33 -11.96 -37.19
CA LEU A 338 -30.26 -10.90 -37.58
C LEU A 338 -30.34 -10.80 -39.12
N PRO A 339 -31.55 -10.82 -39.72
CA PRO A 339 -31.74 -10.59 -41.16
C PRO A 339 -31.66 -9.10 -41.52
N ASN A 340 -31.52 -8.80 -42.82
CA ASN A 340 -31.67 -7.47 -43.42
C ASN A 340 -30.76 -6.37 -42.81
N LEU A 341 -29.52 -6.74 -42.47
CA LEU A 341 -28.53 -5.83 -41.91
C LEU A 341 -28.01 -4.80 -42.95
N PRO A 342 -27.74 -3.54 -42.55
CA PRO A 342 -27.01 -2.58 -43.35
C PRO A 342 -25.60 -3.09 -43.74
N PRO A 343 -25.05 -2.72 -44.92
CA PRO A 343 -23.77 -3.26 -45.40
C PRO A 343 -22.54 -3.00 -44.52
N ASN A 344 -22.63 -2.09 -43.56
CA ASN A 344 -21.57 -1.75 -42.61
C ASN A 344 -21.75 -2.40 -41.22
N LEU A 345 -22.84 -3.14 -40.97
CA LEU A 345 -23.15 -3.76 -39.68
C LEU A 345 -22.99 -5.27 -39.75
N HIS A 346 -22.04 -5.82 -38.99
CA HIS A 346 -21.65 -7.23 -39.02
C HIS A 346 -21.88 -7.87 -37.65
N ILE A 347 -22.52 -9.03 -37.64
CA ILE A 347 -22.82 -9.79 -36.41
C ILE A 347 -21.75 -10.85 -36.15
N ILE A 348 -21.26 -10.90 -34.92
CA ILE A 348 -20.33 -11.93 -34.44
C ILE A 348 -20.90 -12.64 -33.21
N LYS A 349 -21.02 -13.98 -33.26
CA LYS A 349 -21.62 -14.77 -32.16
C LYS A 349 -20.75 -14.83 -30.91
N TRP A 350 -19.44 -14.94 -31.11
CA TRP A 350 -18.45 -14.79 -30.06
C TRP A 350 -17.29 -13.96 -30.59
N ALA A 351 -16.86 -12.97 -29.81
CA ALA A 351 -15.86 -12.00 -30.23
C ALA A 351 -14.47 -12.38 -29.66
N PRO A 352 -13.40 -12.42 -30.46
CA PRO A 352 -12.02 -12.44 -29.97
C PRO A 352 -11.67 -11.04 -29.43
N GLN A 353 -12.24 -10.67 -28.28
CA GLN A 353 -12.31 -9.28 -27.81
C GLN A 353 -10.94 -8.60 -27.69
N GLN A 354 -9.94 -9.26 -27.09
CA GLN A 354 -8.58 -8.71 -26.98
C GLN A 354 -7.96 -8.46 -28.36
N SER A 355 -8.17 -9.35 -29.33
CA SER A 355 -7.71 -9.20 -30.71
C SER A 355 -8.40 -8.06 -31.47
N ILE A 356 -9.69 -7.81 -31.18
CA ILE A 356 -10.44 -6.66 -31.74
C ILE A 356 -9.95 -5.35 -31.12
N LEU A 357 -9.74 -5.32 -29.81
CA LEU A 357 -9.25 -4.14 -29.07
C LEU A 357 -7.81 -3.76 -29.46
N ALA A 358 -6.96 -4.75 -29.73
CA ALA A 358 -5.60 -4.54 -30.21
C ALA A 358 -5.50 -4.05 -31.67
N HIS A 359 -6.59 -4.08 -32.44
CA HIS A 359 -6.54 -3.80 -33.89
C HIS A 359 -6.46 -2.29 -34.19
N PRO A 360 -5.50 -1.83 -35.00
CA PRO A 360 -5.22 -0.39 -35.18
C PRO A 360 -6.35 0.41 -35.86
N ASN A 361 -7.30 -0.25 -36.53
CA ASN A 361 -8.47 0.41 -37.11
C ASN A 361 -9.65 0.56 -36.14
N LEU A 362 -9.62 -0.03 -34.93
CA LEU A 362 -10.66 0.19 -33.94
C LEU A 362 -10.63 1.65 -33.44
N ARG A 363 -11.80 2.29 -33.36
CA ARG A 363 -11.96 3.69 -32.93
C ARG A 363 -12.70 3.84 -31.61
N LEU A 364 -13.59 2.90 -31.29
CA LEU A 364 -14.52 2.98 -30.17
C LEU A 364 -15.01 1.57 -29.80
N PHE A 365 -15.09 1.30 -28.50
CA PHE A 365 -15.78 0.13 -27.96
C PHE A 365 -17.01 0.56 -27.14
N ILE A 366 -18.20 0.20 -27.62
CA ILE A 366 -19.47 0.35 -26.90
C ILE A 366 -19.66 -0.89 -26.02
N THR A 367 -19.75 -0.71 -24.71
CA THR A 367 -19.72 -1.80 -23.73
C THR A 367 -20.67 -1.58 -22.57
N HIS A 368 -21.15 -2.67 -21.96
CA HIS A 368 -21.84 -2.64 -20.67
C HIS A 368 -20.99 -2.09 -19.50
N GLY A 369 -19.67 -1.98 -19.64
CA GLY A 369 -18.79 -1.39 -18.61
C GLY A 369 -18.37 -2.32 -17.47
N GLY A 370 -18.55 -3.64 -17.59
CA GLY A 370 -18.00 -4.60 -16.62
C GLY A 370 -16.47 -4.53 -16.51
N LEU A 371 -15.92 -4.77 -15.31
CA LEU A 371 -14.53 -4.47 -14.98
C LEU A 371 -13.49 -5.02 -15.96
N LEU A 372 -13.56 -6.32 -16.32
CA LEU A 372 -12.60 -6.95 -17.26
C LEU A 372 -12.53 -6.19 -18.59
N SER A 373 -13.68 -5.90 -19.19
CA SER A 373 -13.74 -5.17 -20.47
C SER A 373 -13.20 -3.76 -20.36
N THR A 374 -13.37 -3.10 -19.21
CA THR A 374 -12.77 -1.78 -18.93
C THR A 374 -11.24 -1.89 -18.80
N THR A 375 -10.73 -2.91 -18.12
CA THR A 375 -9.29 -3.18 -18.00
C THR A 375 -8.64 -3.52 -19.34
N GLU A 376 -9.24 -4.40 -20.15
CA GLU A 376 -8.79 -4.71 -21.52
C GLU A 376 -8.77 -3.44 -22.39
N THR A 377 -9.76 -2.56 -22.23
CA THR A 377 -9.84 -1.32 -23.01
C THR A 377 -8.73 -0.33 -22.64
N VAL A 378 -8.48 -0.15 -21.33
CA VAL A 378 -7.37 0.69 -20.85
C VAL A 378 -6.03 0.10 -21.29
N HIS A 379 -5.87 -1.23 -21.24
CA HIS A 379 -4.69 -1.92 -21.75
C HIS A 379 -4.43 -1.57 -23.24
N PHE A 380 -5.42 -1.72 -24.13
CA PHE A 380 -5.24 -1.41 -25.56
C PHE A 380 -5.38 0.08 -25.93
N GLY A 381 -5.65 0.98 -24.98
CA GLY A 381 -5.70 2.42 -25.20
C GLY A 381 -6.87 2.91 -26.07
N VAL A 382 -8.02 2.24 -25.97
CA VAL A 382 -9.25 2.51 -26.75
C VAL A 382 -10.24 3.35 -25.92
N PRO A 383 -11.00 4.31 -26.49
CA PRO A 383 -12.07 5.00 -25.78
C PRO A 383 -13.38 4.20 -25.78
N ILE A 384 -14.26 4.42 -24.80
CA ILE A 384 -15.52 3.66 -24.67
C ILE A 384 -16.80 4.49 -24.61
N ILE A 385 -17.91 3.86 -24.98
CA ILE A 385 -19.24 4.27 -24.51
C ILE A 385 -19.76 3.20 -23.57
N GLY A 386 -20.08 3.60 -22.34
CA GLY A 386 -20.61 2.73 -21.30
C GLY A 386 -22.14 2.74 -21.27
N ILE A 387 -22.75 1.55 -21.32
CA ILE A 387 -24.19 1.33 -21.15
C ILE A 387 -24.38 0.44 -19.91
N PRO A 388 -24.25 1.00 -18.69
CA PRO A 388 -24.29 0.22 -17.47
C PRO A 388 -25.73 -0.24 -17.16
N VAL A 389 -25.87 -1.49 -16.69
CA VAL A 389 -27.18 -2.11 -16.45
C VAL A 389 -27.31 -2.63 -15.02
N PHE A 390 -26.27 -3.27 -14.45
CA PHE A 390 -26.27 -3.76 -13.08
C PHE A 390 -24.85 -3.88 -12.48
N GLY A 391 -24.76 -4.08 -11.17
CA GLY A 391 -23.47 -4.41 -10.52
C GLY A 391 -22.48 -3.24 -10.50
N ASP A 392 -21.20 -3.59 -10.63
CA ASP A 392 -20.04 -2.68 -10.71
C ASP A 392 -20.03 -1.79 -11.95
N GLN A 393 -20.84 -2.11 -12.96
CA GLN A 393 -20.88 -1.41 -14.25
C GLN A 393 -21.11 0.11 -14.09
N PHE A 394 -21.99 0.51 -13.17
CA PHE A 394 -22.30 1.93 -12.94
C PHE A 394 -21.08 2.73 -12.45
N VAL A 395 -20.40 2.24 -11.41
CA VAL A 395 -19.21 2.92 -10.86
C VAL A 395 -18.02 2.84 -11.83
N ASN A 396 -17.85 1.74 -12.56
CA ASN A 396 -16.81 1.60 -13.59
C ASN A 396 -16.97 2.63 -14.71
N VAL A 397 -18.16 2.73 -15.31
CA VAL A 397 -18.44 3.69 -16.39
C VAL A 397 -18.28 5.11 -15.88
N HIS A 398 -18.83 5.44 -14.70
CA HIS A 398 -18.74 6.79 -14.16
C HIS A 398 -17.29 7.19 -13.79
N ARG A 399 -16.46 6.25 -13.31
CA ARG A 399 -15.00 6.47 -13.17
C ARG A 399 -14.31 6.70 -14.52
N ALA A 400 -14.70 5.98 -15.57
CA ALA A 400 -14.13 6.13 -16.90
C ALA A 400 -14.49 7.48 -17.54
N GLU A 401 -15.72 7.97 -17.34
CA GLU A 401 -16.14 9.33 -17.71
C GLU A 401 -15.31 10.38 -16.97
N LYS A 402 -15.20 10.25 -15.64
CA LYS A 402 -14.42 11.19 -14.81
C LYS A 402 -12.93 11.21 -15.20
N ARG A 403 -12.38 10.08 -15.65
CA ARG A 403 -11.01 10.00 -16.18
C ARG A 403 -10.85 10.60 -17.58
N GLY A 404 -11.95 10.80 -18.33
CA GLY A 404 -11.96 11.48 -19.63
C GLY A 404 -11.77 10.58 -20.86
N PHE A 405 -11.88 9.25 -20.72
CA PHE A 405 -11.75 8.30 -21.85
C PHE A 405 -13.08 7.63 -22.25
N ALA A 406 -14.18 8.00 -21.59
CA ALA A 406 -15.49 7.40 -21.79
C ALA A 406 -16.65 8.40 -21.76
N ARG A 407 -17.80 7.95 -22.26
CA ARG A 407 -19.12 8.56 -22.02
C ARG A 407 -20.19 7.52 -21.70
N LYS A 408 -21.11 7.85 -20.80
CA LYS A 408 -22.27 7.02 -20.47
C LYS A 408 -23.42 7.28 -21.46
N VAL A 409 -24.19 6.24 -21.77
CA VAL A 409 -25.53 6.34 -22.36
C VAL A 409 -26.45 5.42 -21.55
N ASP A 410 -27.62 5.92 -21.13
CA ASP A 410 -28.54 5.12 -20.30
C ASP A 410 -29.37 4.15 -21.15
N LEU A 411 -29.44 2.89 -20.70
CA LEU A 411 -30.23 1.85 -21.36
C LEU A 411 -31.72 2.20 -21.36
N SER A 412 -32.27 2.48 -22.55
CA SER A 412 -33.67 2.88 -22.72
C SER A 412 -34.16 2.52 -24.13
N TYR A 413 -35.49 2.40 -24.31
CA TYR A 413 -36.11 2.15 -25.62
C TYR A 413 -35.75 3.20 -26.68
N THR A 414 -35.41 4.42 -26.25
CA THR A 414 -35.06 5.57 -27.10
C THR A 414 -33.56 5.84 -27.20
N MET A 415 -32.70 5.01 -26.60
CA MET A 415 -31.26 5.32 -26.46
C MET A 415 -30.50 5.48 -27.78
N SER A 416 -31.03 5.00 -28.91
CA SER A 416 -30.34 5.02 -30.21
C SER A 416 -29.93 6.42 -30.66
N ASP A 417 -30.76 7.44 -30.43
CA ASP A 417 -30.47 8.82 -30.85
C ASP A 417 -29.38 9.47 -29.99
N GLU A 418 -29.41 9.21 -28.66
CA GLU A 418 -28.33 9.61 -27.75
C GLU A 418 -27.04 8.86 -28.06
N LEU A 419 -27.10 7.54 -28.25
CA LEU A 419 -25.97 6.71 -28.62
C LEU A 419 -25.34 7.17 -29.94
N LYS A 420 -26.13 7.54 -30.95
CA LYS A 420 -25.62 8.11 -32.20
C LYS A 420 -24.84 9.40 -31.96
N LYS A 421 -25.39 10.32 -31.17
CA LYS A 421 -24.72 11.58 -30.83
C LYS A 421 -23.41 11.32 -30.09
N THR A 422 -23.42 10.46 -29.09
CA THR A 422 -22.26 10.15 -28.25
C THR A 422 -21.20 9.36 -29.02
N ILE A 423 -21.59 8.47 -29.96
CA ILE A 423 -20.66 7.82 -30.90
C ILE A 423 -19.89 8.88 -31.67
N LEU A 424 -20.58 9.83 -32.32
CA LEU A 424 -19.95 10.88 -33.12
C LEU A 424 -19.06 11.80 -32.26
N GLU A 425 -19.50 12.13 -31.05
CA GLU A 425 -18.70 12.91 -30.09
C GLU A 425 -17.36 12.20 -29.75
N VAL A 426 -17.41 10.91 -29.37
CA VAL A 426 -16.23 10.18 -28.87
C VAL A 426 -15.24 9.79 -29.99
N VAL A 427 -15.69 9.62 -31.23
CA VAL A 427 -14.81 9.28 -32.37
C VAL A 427 -14.19 10.49 -33.07
N ASP A 428 -14.86 11.64 -33.09
CA ASP A 428 -14.35 12.85 -33.75
C ASP A 428 -13.56 13.76 -32.75
N ASP A 429 -13.84 13.71 -31.43
CA ASP A 429 -13.01 14.36 -30.39
C ASP A 429 -11.83 13.48 -29.93
N LYS A 430 -10.62 13.83 -30.40
CA LYS A 430 -9.38 13.11 -30.09
C LYS A 430 -9.08 12.95 -28.60
N ARG A 431 -9.58 13.84 -27.73
CA ARG A 431 -9.24 13.83 -26.30
C ARG A 431 -9.56 12.51 -25.62
N TYR A 432 -10.65 11.85 -26.01
CA TYR A 432 -11.02 10.54 -25.47
C TYR A 432 -9.98 9.45 -25.81
N ALA A 433 -9.51 9.42 -27.07
CA ALA A 433 -8.50 8.46 -27.54
C ALA A 433 -7.08 8.78 -27.03
N GLU A 434 -6.73 10.07 -26.92
CA GLU A 434 -5.48 10.52 -26.33
C GLU A 434 -5.42 10.18 -24.83
N LYS A 435 -6.53 10.37 -24.10
CA LYS A 435 -6.66 10.01 -22.69
C LYS A 435 -6.65 8.50 -22.46
N ALA A 436 -7.29 7.71 -23.34
CA ALA A 436 -7.22 6.26 -23.30
C ALA A 436 -5.77 5.76 -23.46
N LYS A 437 -5.00 6.38 -24.37
CA LYS A 437 -3.56 6.07 -24.57
C LYS A 437 -2.68 6.50 -23.41
N GLU A 438 -2.95 7.65 -22.79
CA GLU A 438 -2.26 8.06 -21.55
C GLU A 438 -2.46 7.02 -20.44
N LEU A 439 -3.69 6.54 -20.26
CA LEU A 439 -4.01 5.49 -19.29
C LEU A 439 -3.42 4.13 -19.67
N SER A 440 -3.31 3.80 -20.97
CA SER A 440 -2.58 2.62 -21.46
C SER A 440 -1.09 2.67 -21.14
N VAL A 441 -0.45 3.84 -21.25
CA VAL A 441 0.94 4.03 -20.81
C VAL A 441 1.05 3.81 -19.30
N ILE A 442 0.16 4.39 -18.49
CA ILE A 442 0.14 4.18 -17.03
C ILE A 442 -0.16 2.72 -16.66
N HIS A 443 -0.98 2.01 -17.44
CA HIS A 443 -1.28 0.59 -17.25
C HIS A 443 -0.06 -0.31 -17.47
N HIS A 444 0.79 0.05 -18.44
CA HIS A 444 1.99 -0.70 -18.79
C HIS A 444 3.24 -0.27 -18.02
N ASP A 445 3.28 0.97 -17.52
CA ASP A 445 4.36 1.52 -16.70
C ASP A 445 4.28 1.01 -15.25
N ARG A 446 4.50 -0.30 -15.10
CA ARG A 446 4.64 -1.02 -13.84
C ARG A 446 6.03 -1.66 -13.81
N PRO A 447 6.65 -1.87 -12.64
CA PRO A 447 7.98 -2.48 -12.59
C PRO A 447 7.95 -3.99 -12.85
N VAL A 448 6.78 -4.63 -12.65
CA VAL A 448 6.54 -6.07 -12.86
C VAL A 448 5.19 -6.26 -13.55
N LYS A 449 5.09 -7.25 -14.45
CA LYS A 449 3.84 -7.56 -15.17
C LYS A 449 2.79 -8.17 -14.22
N PRO A 450 1.48 -8.04 -14.50
CA PRO A 450 0.44 -8.52 -13.60
C PRO A 450 0.43 -10.05 -13.36
N GLY A 451 0.88 -10.84 -14.35
CA GLY A 451 1.06 -12.30 -14.20
C GLY A 451 2.27 -12.67 -13.36
N ASP A 452 3.40 -11.97 -13.55
CA ASP A 452 4.64 -12.21 -12.82
C ASP A 452 4.53 -11.78 -11.35
N GLU A 453 3.83 -10.66 -11.09
CA GLU A 453 3.50 -10.17 -9.73
C GLU A 453 2.65 -11.20 -8.97
N LEU A 454 1.58 -11.72 -9.59
CA LEU A 454 0.76 -12.81 -9.05
C LEU A 454 1.62 -14.04 -8.68
N ILE A 455 2.51 -14.45 -9.58
CA ILE A 455 3.35 -15.64 -9.40
C ILE A 455 4.44 -15.43 -8.34
N HIS A 456 5.06 -14.25 -8.27
CA HIS A 456 6.01 -13.90 -7.22
C HIS A 456 5.34 -14.03 -5.84
N TRP A 457 4.18 -13.39 -5.64
CA TRP A 457 3.54 -13.36 -4.33
C TRP A 457 2.89 -14.68 -3.92
N VAL A 458 2.38 -15.48 -4.86
CA VAL A 458 1.97 -16.87 -4.58
C VAL A 458 3.17 -17.69 -4.08
N ASN A 459 4.31 -17.61 -4.77
CA ASN A 459 5.52 -18.31 -4.34
C ASN A 459 6.10 -17.75 -3.03
N HIS A 460 5.95 -16.46 -2.74
CA HIS A 460 6.33 -15.86 -1.46
C HIS A 460 5.45 -16.41 -0.32
N VAL A 461 4.13 -16.53 -0.52
CA VAL A 461 3.21 -17.14 0.43
C VAL A 461 3.55 -18.61 0.68
N LEU A 462 3.93 -19.37 -0.35
CA LEU A 462 4.44 -20.75 -0.22
C LEU A 462 5.75 -20.80 0.59
N ARG A 463 6.79 -20.08 0.16
CA ARG A 463 8.12 -20.00 0.83
C ARG A 463 8.00 -19.64 2.31
N THR A 464 7.16 -18.67 2.64
CA THR A 464 7.01 -18.12 4.00
C THR A 464 5.86 -18.74 4.79
N ARG A 465 5.27 -19.85 4.29
CA ARG A 465 4.20 -20.62 4.94
C ARG A 465 3.02 -19.76 5.41
N GLY A 466 2.53 -18.91 4.51
CA GLY A 466 1.35 -18.07 4.73
C GLY A 466 1.62 -16.58 4.91
N ALA A 467 2.86 -16.12 4.68
CA ALA A 467 3.29 -14.72 4.78
C ALA A 467 2.85 -13.98 6.07
N PRO A 468 3.00 -14.58 7.28
CA PRO A 468 2.47 -14.02 8.52
C PRO A 468 3.05 -12.64 8.88
N HIS A 469 4.24 -12.31 8.36
CA HIS A 469 4.92 -11.03 8.56
C HIS A 469 4.33 -9.86 7.74
N LEU A 470 3.43 -10.13 6.79
CA LEU A 470 2.71 -9.10 6.00
C LEU A 470 1.36 -8.70 6.61
N ARG A 471 0.90 -9.42 7.65
CA ARG A 471 -0.42 -9.21 8.27
C ARG A 471 -0.41 -8.03 9.23
N SER A 472 -1.48 -7.23 9.25
CA SER A 472 -1.63 -6.17 10.26
C SER A 472 -1.67 -6.78 11.68
N PRO A 473 -0.90 -6.24 12.64
CA PRO A 473 -0.99 -6.65 14.04
C PRO A 473 -2.35 -6.34 14.66
N ALA A 474 -3.14 -5.40 14.11
CA ALA A 474 -4.42 -5.02 14.69
C ALA A 474 -5.58 -5.98 14.37
N LEU A 475 -5.38 -7.01 13.54
CA LEU A 475 -6.27 -8.18 13.53
C LEU A 475 -6.34 -8.85 14.92
N GLY A 476 -5.26 -8.78 15.71
CA GLY A 476 -5.20 -9.26 17.09
C GLY A 476 -5.68 -8.26 18.16
N VAL A 477 -6.09 -7.04 17.79
CA VAL A 477 -6.46 -5.97 18.75
C VAL A 477 -8.00 -5.85 18.86
N PRO A 478 -8.58 -5.95 20.07
CA PRO A 478 -10.02 -5.86 20.26
C PRO A 478 -10.63 -4.57 19.69
N PHE A 479 -11.78 -4.68 19.03
CA PHE A 479 -12.44 -3.58 18.30
C PHE A 479 -12.62 -2.30 19.14
N TYR A 480 -12.99 -2.43 20.42
CA TYR A 480 -13.17 -1.27 21.30
C TYR A 480 -11.87 -0.48 21.57
N GLN A 481 -10.71 -1.13 21.48
CA GLN A 481 -9.39 -0.49 21.59
C GLN A 481 -9.00 0.17 20.26
N LYS A 482 -9.25 -0.49 19.12
CA LYS A 482 -8.99 0.08 17.78
C LYS A 482 -9.81 1.36 17.52
N MET A 483 -11.04 1.39 18.02
CA MET A 483 -11.96 2.53 17.98
C MET A 483 -11.76 3.54 19.14
N PHE A 484 -10.72 3.38 19.96
CA PHE A 484 -10.40 4.22 21.13
C PHE A 484 -11.54 4.41 22.15
N LEU A 485 -12.51 3.49 22.22
CA LEU A 485 -13.71 3.65 23.05
C LEU A 485 -13.38 3.64 24.55
N ASP A 486 -12.36 2.87 24.94
CA ASP A 486 -11.84 2.85 26.31
C ASP A 486 -11.19 4.20 26.69
N LEU A 487 -10.35 4.75 25.81
CA LEU A 487 -9.74 6.07 26.00
C LEU A 487 -10.80 7.20 25.96
N ALA A 488 -11.81 7.10 25.10
CA ALA A 488 -12.90 8.06 24.99
C ALA A 488 -13.80 8.10 26.24
N VAL A 489 -14.02 6.96 26.91
CA VAL A 489 -14.70 6.92 28.22
C VAL A 489 -13.87 7.65 29.28
N VAL A 490 -12.55 7.40 29.36
CA VAL A 490 -11.65 8.08 30.30
C VAL A 490 -11.59 9.58 30.04
N LEU A 491 -11.48 10.00 28.78
CA LEU A 491 -11.52 11.41 28.38
C LEU A 491 -12.88 12.05 28.71
N THR A 492 -14.00 11.34 28.52
CA THR A 492 -15.33 11.84 28.87
C THR A 492 -15.50 12.01 30.38
N ILE A 493 -14.95 11.09 31.20
CA ILE A 493 -14.91 11.24 32.66
C ILE A 493 -14.06 12.45 33.04
N PHE A 494 -12.86 12.59 32.48
CA PHE A 494 -11.98 13.73 32.74
C PHE A 494 -12.64 15.07 32.36
N LEU A 495 -13.20 15.18 31.15
CA LEU A 495 -13.92 16.38 30.70
C LEU A 495 -15.17 16.66 31.52
N THR A 496 -15.87 15.63 32.02
CA THR A 496 -17.03 15.80 32.92
C THR A 496 -16.58 16.31 34.29
N VAL A 497 -15.50 15.77 34.85
CA VAL A 497 -14.90 16.26 36.11
C VAL A 497 -14.38 17.68 35.94
N ALA A 498 -13.64 17.96 34.87
CA ALA A 498 -13.15 19.30 34.52
C ALA A 498 -14.31 20.28 34.33
N TYR A 499 -15.38 19.90 33.64
CA TYR A 499 -16.60 20.72 33.53
C TYR A 499 -17.26 20.96 34.88
N ILE A 500 -17.35 19.96 35.77
CA ILE A 500 -17.89 20.13 37.14
C ILE A 500 -17.00 21.07 37.97
N LEU A 501 -15.68 20.96 37.86
CA LEU A 501 -14.71 21.82 38.54
C LEU A 501 -14.74 23.25 37.99
N LEU A 502 -14.71 23.43 36.66
CA LEU A 502 -14.86 24.73 36.00
C LEU A 502 -16.23 25.37 36.29
N LYS A 503 -17.31 24.58 36.41
CA LYS A 503 -18.64 25.06 36.82
C LYS A 503 -18.73 25.41 38.31
N ARG A 504 -17.89 24.81 39.15
CA ARG A 504 -17.71 25.21 40.56
C ARG A 504 -16.85 26.49 40.66
N ALA A 505 -15.80 26.62 39.86
CA ALA A 505 -14.98 27.83 39.75
C ALA A 505 -15.76 29.01 39.15
N TRP A 506 -16.59 28.77 38.12
CA TRP A 506 -17.50 29.78 37.55
C TRP A 506 -18.53 30.24 38.58
N ARG A 507 -19.01 29.35 39.47
CA ARG A 507 -19.82 29.74 40.63
C ARG A 507 -19.06 30.49 41.73
N PHE A 508 -17.74 30.62 41.60
CA PHE A 508 -16.86 31.41 42.45
C PHE A 508 -16.40 32.72 41.78
N ILE A 509 -16.61 32.87 40.47
CA ILE A 509 -16.23 34.05 39.66
C ILE A 509 -17.46 34.54 38.89
N THR A 510 -18.39 35.16 39.61
CA THR A 510 -19.44 36.03 39.03
C THR A 510 -19.59 37.32 39.81
N SER A 511 -18.59 38.19 39.70
CA SER A 511 -18.74 39.64 39.85
C SER A 511 -17.90 40.34 38.77
N THR A 512 -18.30 41.56 38.40
CA THR A 512 -17.77 42.36 37.27
C THR A 512 -18.10 41.84 35.86
N ASN A 513 -18.26 42.80 34.93
CA ASN A 513 -18.61 42.59 33.52
C ASN A 513 -17.45 43.06 32.64
N PHE A 514 -17.33 42.58 31.40
CA PHE A 514 -17.47 43.34 30.13
C PHE A 514 -17.27 42.36 28.93
N PRO A 515 -17.66 42.72 27.67
CA PRO A 515 -17.88 41.74 26.60
C PRO A 515 -16.71 41.55 25.63
N PHE A 516 -16.82 40.49 24.84
CA PHE A 516 -15.90 40.06 23.78
C PHE A 516 -16.38 40.57 22.41
N PHE A 517 -15.46 40.83 21.46
CA PHE A 517 -15.80 41.21 20.07
C PHE A 517 -15.31 40.13 19.08
N GLN A 518 -16.13 39.80 18.09
CA GLN A 518 -15.78 38.94 16.95
C GLN A 518 -15.81 39.75 15.65
N ILE A 519 -15.09 39.29 14.62
CA ILE A 519 -15.63 38.98 13.27
C ILE A 519 -14.48 38.52 12.35
N MET A 520 -14.72 37.48 11.54
CA MET A 520 -13.86 37.04 10.44
C MET A 520 -14.70 36.37 9.33
N GLU A 521 -14.89 37.06 8.20
CA GLU A 521 -15.54 36.66 6.93
C GLU A 521 -15.09 37.69 5.85
N LYS A 522 -15.08 37.54 4.50
CA LYS A 522 -15.29 36.49 3.46
C LYS A 522 -14.82 37.14 2.11
N MET A 523 -14.72 36.57 0.89
CA MET A 523 -14.97 35.24 0.28
C MET A 523 -14.26 35.18 -1.11
N LYS A 524 -13.69 34.01 -1.51
CA LYS A 524 -13.70 33.46 -2.91
C LYS A 524 -13.01 34.26 -4.06
N ILE A 525 -12.89 33.81 -5.33
CA ILE A 525 -12.49 32.54 -6.04
C ILE A 525 -12.12 32.94 -7.51
N CYS A 526 -11.55 32.03 -8.32
CA CYS A 526 -11.25 32.07 -9.78
C CYS A 526 -9.83 32.55 -10.17
N SER A 527 -9.18 32.09 -11.25
CA SER A 527 -9.00 30.75 -11.90
C SER A 527 -8.40 30.98 -13.30
N VAL A 528 -7.31 30.32 -13.69
CA VAL A 528 -6.65 30.47 -15.00
C VAL A 528 -6.28 29.11 -15.60
N LEU A 529 -6.26 29.02 -16.93
CA LEU A 529 -6.04 27.80 -17.72
C LEU A 529 -4.55 27.48 -17.93
N PHE A 530 -4.28 26.22 -18.32
CA PHE A 530 -2.94 25.65 -18.51
C PHE A 530 -2.79 25.12 -19.96
N SER A 531 -1.57 25.00 -20.46
CA SER A 531 -1.25 24.39 -21.76
C SER A 531 0.06 23.60 -21.68
N ILE A 532 0.13 22.47 -22.37
CA ILE A 532 1.21 21.47 -22.26
C ILE A 532 2.02 21.38 -23.56
N MET A 533 3.35 21.34 -23.43
CA MET A 533 4.26 20.90 -24.49
C MET A 533 4.59 19.40 -24.37
N LEU A 534 4.84 18.79 -25.54
CA LEU A 534 5.42 17.46 -25.72
C LEU A 534 6.93 17.50 -25.43
N THR A 535 7.50 16.37 -25.00
CA THR A 535 8.94 16.20 -24.79
C THR A 535 9.50 15.08 -25.67
N ILE A 536 10.74 15.26 -26.11
CA ILE A 536 11.63 14.19 -26.59
C ILE A 536 12.39 13.67 -25.37
N ALA A 537 12.93 12.44 -25.42
CA ALA A 537 13.61 11.82 -24.29
C ALA A 537 15.06 12.30 -24.14
N ASP A 538 15.23 13.46 -23.49
CA ASP A 538 16.51 13.93 -22.96
C ASP A 538 16.74 13.43 -21.52
N ALA A 539 17.98 13.46 -21.03
CA ALA A 539 18.32 13.13 -19.65
C ALA A 539 17.71 14.15 -18.68
N SER A 540 16.91 13.68 -17.72
CA SER A 540 16.26 14.57 -16.75
C SER A 540 17.27 15.11 -15.72
N LYS A 541 17.15 16.38 -15.37
CA LYS A 541 18.03 17.08 -14.44
C LYS A 541 17.41 17.13 -13.05
N ILE A 542 18.01 16.43 -12.09
CA ILE A 542 17.45 16.17 -10.77
C ILE A 542 18.26 16.90 -9.69
N LEU A 543 17.58 17.58 -8.76
CA LEU A 543 18.20 18.14 -7.55
C LEU A 543 17.99 17.20 -6.37
N VAL A 544 19.09 16.73 -5.77
CA VAL A 544 19.09 15.85 -4.59
C VAL A 544 19.59 16.65 -3.37
N VAL A 545 18.80 16.65 -2.29
CA VAL A 545 19.01 17.51 -1.11
C VAL A 545 19.21 16.65 0.15
N TYR A 546 20.48 16.41 0.53
CA TYR A 546 20.88 15.74 1.78
C TYR A 546 21.92 16.59 2.55
N PRO A 547 21.50 17.73 3.12
CA PRO A 547 22.41 18.62 3.84
C PRO A 547 22.79 18.12 5.23
N PHE A 548 22.26 16.99 5.70
CA PHE A 548 22.43 16.55 7.08
C PHE A 548 23.90 16.10 7.34
N PRO A 549 24.63 16.75 8.28
CA PRO A 549 26.08 16.57 8.50
C PRO A 549 26.47 15.28 9.23
N SER A 550 25.80 14.16 8.93
CA SER A 550 26.12 12.84 9.46
C SER A 550 26.41 11.85 8.33
N ARG A 551 27.46 11.03 8.50
CA ARG A 551 27.90 10.09 7.48
C ARG A 551 26.90 8.96 7.19
N SER A 552 26.00 8.63 8.13
CA SER A 552 24.88 7.71 7.87
C SER A 552 23.86 8.28 6.88
N HIS A 553 23.53 9.56 7.02
CA HIS A 553 22.65 10.29 6.10
C HIS A 553 23.31 10.49 4.73
N ALA A 554 24.61 10.82 4.71
CA ALA A 554 25.41 10.90 3.49
C ALA A 554 25.41 9.55 2.73
N ASN A 555 25.56 8.41 3.40
CA ASN A 555 25.49 7.08 2.76
C ASN A 555 24.11 6.81 2.09
N LEU A 556 23.02 7.42 2.58
CA LEU A 556 21.70 7.33 1.95
C LEU A 556 21.63 8.22 0.71
N GLY A 557 22.04 9.48 0.81
CA GLY A 557 22.09 10.41 -0.32
C GLY A 557 23.01 9.90 -1.45
N ASP A 558 24.20 9.41 -1.11
CA ASP A 558 25.11 8.71 -2.01
C ASP A 558 24.43 7.51 -2.70
N GLY A 559 23.57 6.79 -1.97
CA GLY A 559 22.74 5.71 -2.49
C GLY A 559 21.71 6.17 -3.52
N ILE A 560 21.06 7.33 -3.32
CA ILE A 560 20.19 7.95 -4.33
C ILE A 560 21.03 8.34 -5.56
N VAL A 561 22.07 9.15 -5.35
CA VAL A 561 22.92 9.73 -6.40
C VAL A 561 23.54 8.64 -7.28
N ARG A 562 24.12 7.59 -6.68
CA ARG A 562 24.70 6.43 -7.40
C ARG A 562 23.69 5.76 -8.32
N ASN A 563 22.44 5.57 -7.88
CA ASN A 563 21.41 4.95 -8.70
C ASN A 563 20.91 5.90 -9.81
N MET A 564 20.75 7.20 -9.53
CA MET A 564 20.33 8.20 -10.55
C MET A 564 21.36 8.30 -11.69
N LEU A 565 22.65 8.35 -11.35
CA LEU A 565 23.75 8.38 -12.32
C LEU A 565 23.85 7.07 -13.11
N LYS A 566 23.62 5.90 -12.47
CA LYS A 566 23.53 4.59 -13.15
C LYS A 566 22.40 4.54 -14.18
N ALA A 567 21.33 5.30 -13.96
CA ALA A 567 20.20 5.42 -14.89
C ALA A 567 20.36 6.53 -15.96
N GLY A 568 21.47 7.28 -15.94
CA GLY A 568 21.77 8.31 -16.94
C GLY A 568 21.13 9.68 -16.68
N HIS A 569 20.69 9.98 -15.45
CA HIS A 569 20.20 11.31 -15.07
C HIS A 569 21.36 12.27 -14.75
N ASP A 570 21.16 13.56 -15.05
CA ASP A 570 22.03 14.64 -14.57
C ASP A 570 21.63 15.01 -13.14
N VAL A 571 22.60 15.03 -12.22
CA VAL A 571 22.34 15.20 -10.79
C VAL A 571 23.06 16.43 -10.25
N THR A 572 22.33 17.31 -9.56
CA THR A 572 22.93 18.30 -8.64
C THR A 572 22.70 17.83 -7.21
N TYR A 573 23.76 17.69 -6.42
CA TYR A 573 23.73 17.11 -5.08
C TYR A 573 24.18 18.12 -4.02
N ILE A 574 23.26 18.50 -3.11
CA ILE A 574 23.57 19.31 -1.92
C ILE A 574 23.97 18.34 -0.80
N THR A 575 25.24 18.39 -0.39
CA THR A 575 25.84 17.45 0.57
C THR A 575 26.96 18.11 1.39
N PRO A 576 27.14 17.75 2.67
CA PRO A 576 28.33 18.10 3.46
C PRO A 576 29.50 17.11 3.28
N PHE A 577 29.38 16.11 2.39
CA PHE A 577 30.42 15.13 2.10
C PHE A 577 30.55 14.90 0.59
N GLU A 578 31.53 15.53 -0.06
CA GLU A 578 31.75 15.43 -1.50
C GLU A 578 32.46 14.13 -1.96
N TYR A 579 32.06 13.65 -3.13
CA TYR A 579 32.79 12.69 -3.95
C TYR A 579 34.08 13.32 -4.49
N LYS A 580 35.23 12.72 -4.16
CA LYS A 580 36.55 13.20 -4.64
C LYS A 580 36.75 13.09 -6.15
N ASN A 581 36.08 12.14 -6.79
CA ASN A 581 36.16 11.84 -8.23
C ASN A 581 34.74 11.79 -8.82
N ALA A 582 34.01 12.91 -8.78
CA ALA A 582 32.65 12.99 -9.35
C ALA A 582 32.66 12.87 -10.89
N PRO A 583 31.69 12.17 -11.52
CA PRO A 583 31.50 12.22 -12.97
C PRO A 583 30.96 13.58 -13.41
N ALA A 584 31.11 13.93 -14.69
CA ALA A 584 30.66 15.23 -15.22
C ALA A 584 29.15 15.48 -15.11
N THR A 585 28.34 14.41 -15.02
CA THR A 585 26.89 14.46 -14.80
C THR A 585 26.50 14.64 -13.32
N LEU A 586 27.48 14.72 -12.40
CA LEU A 586 27.27 15.02 -10.98
C LEU A 586 27.86 16.40 -10.63
N ARG A 587 27.00 17.40 -10.51
CA ARG A 587 27.34 18.67 -9.86
C ARG A 587 27.20 18.52 -8.35
N GLN A 588 28.21 18.95 -7.60
CA GLN A 588 28.17 18.98 -6.15
C GLN A 588 27.97 20.42 -5.65
N VAL A 589 27.34 20.56 -4.49
CA VAL A 589 27.03 21.83 -3.84
C VAL A 589 27.42 21.65 -2.36
N ASP A 590 28.68 21.97 -2.06
CA ASP A 590 29.24 21.75 -0.73
C ASP A 590 28.53 22.59 0.35
N VAL A 591 28.08 21.90 1.39
CA VAL A 591 27.56 22.46 2.65
C VAL A 591 28.31 21.92 3.88
N SER A 592 29.57 21.53 3.72
CA SER A 592 30.45 21.01 4.79
C SER A 592 30.49 21.89 6.05
N SER A 593 30.31 23.21 5.90
CA SER A 593 30.18 24.18 7.01
C SER A 593 29.04 23.88 8.00
N LEU A 594 28.12 22.97 7.68
CA LEU A 594 27.08 22.51 8.60
C LEU A 594 27.61 21.52 9.66
N LEU A 595 28.80 20.94 9.48
CA LEU A 595 29.46 20.08 10.47
C LEU A 595 29.71 20.83 11.79
N ASP A 596 30.08 22.11 11.71
CA ASP A 596 30.37 22.97 12.86
C ASP A 596 29.13 23.35 13.69
N LEU A 597 27.92 23.06 13.18
CA LEU A 597 26.66 23.31 13.88
C LEU A 597 26.22 22.15 14.79
N MET A 598 26.90 21.00 14.75
CA MET A 598 26.59 19.88 15.64
C MET A 598 27.24 20.07 17.02
N PRO A 599 26.47 20.10 18.13
CA PRO A 599 27.03 20.28 19.48
C PRO A 599 27.71 18.99 19.96
N ALA A 600 28.98 18.82 19.58
CA ALA A 600 29.77 17.61 19.80
C ALA A 600 29.75 17.14 21.27
N ASP A 601 29.88 18.06 22.22
CA ASP A 601 29.97 17.76 23.65
C ASP A 601 28.64 17.30 24.28
N MET A 602 27.49 17.61 23.64
CA MET A 602 26.18 17.23 24.18
C MET A 602 25.78 15.80 23.82
N MET A 603 26.23 15.27 22.67
CA MET A 603 25.81 13.97 22.12
C MET A 603 26.84 12.84 22.31
N THR A 604 27.81 13.03 23.20
CA THR A 604 28.81 12.00 23.55
C THR A 604 28.16 10.82 24.29
N ILE A 605 28.79 9.63 24.25
CA ILE A 605 28.27 8.47 25.01
C ILE A 605 28.26 8.78 26.52
N LYS A 606 29.32 9.42 27.03
CA LYS A 606 29.42 9.85 28.44
C LYS A 606 28.32 10.83 28.86
N SER A 607 28.11 11.92 28.12
CA SER A 607 27.09 12.94 28.48
C SER A 607 25.66 12.39 28.52
N LEU A 608 25.39 11.34 27.72
CA LEU A 608 24.12 10.61 27.72
C LEU A 608 24.00 9.63 28.88
N MET A 609 25.09 8.95 29.27
CA MET A 609 25.13 8.10 30.47
C MET A 609 25.03 8.89 31.78
N GLU A 610 25.52 10.13 31.81
CA GLU A 610 25.54 11.00 33.00
C GLU A 610 24.22 11.78 33.23
N GLY A 611 23.20 11.58 32.37
CA GLY A 611 21.83 12.01 32.68
C GLY A 611 21.54 13.51 32.52
N ASN A 612 22.20 14.20 31.58
CA ASN A 612 21.87 15.58 31.20
C ASN A 612 20.56 15.63 30.37
N ASP A 613 19.43 15.29 31.02
CA ASP A 613 18.11 14.99 30.45
C ASP A 613 17.45 16.16 29.67
N ILE A 614 18.02 17.36 29.77
CA ILE A 614 17.62 18.54 29.00
C ILE A 614 18.12 18.48 27.54
N SER A 615 19.21 17.75 27.26
CA SER A 615 20.04 17.92 26.06
C SER A 615 19.51 17.30 24.76
N ILE A 616 18.79 16.17 24.79
CA ILE A 616 18.23 15.54 23.56
C ILE A 616 16.76 15.12 23.75
N ASN A 617 15.89 16.09 24.06
CA ASN A 617 14.45 15.90 23.87
C ASN A 617 14.04 16.21 22.41
N VAL A 618 12.88 15.72 21.98
CA VAL A 618 12.44 15.87 20.57
C VAL A 618 12.30 17.33 20.12
N MET A 619 12.01 18.27 21.04
CA MET A 619 11.85 19.70 20.70
C MET A 619 13.21 20.36 20.45
N PHE A 620 14.26 19.94 21.18
CA PHE A 620 15.64 20.30 20.85
C PHE A 620 16.02 19.79 19.46
N MET A 621 15.72 18.53 19.15
CA MET A 621 15.95 17.97 17.80
C MET A 621 15.24 18.77 16.71
N TYR A 622 13.93 19.03 16.85
CA TYR A 622 13.17 19.84 15.89
C TYR A 622 13.76 21.25 15.69
N TYR A 623 14.14 21.94 16.78
CA TYR A 623 14.72 23.28 16.70
C TYR A 623 16.10 23.25 16.02
N MET A 624 16.97 22.33 16.45
CA MET A 624 18.30 22.11 15.88
C MET A 624 18.21 21.87 14.37
N VAL A 625 17.35 20.94 13.92
CA VAL A 625 17.22 20.64 12.49
C VAL A 625 16.56 21.78 11.71
N SER A 626 15.63 22.53 12.30
CA SER A 626 15.06 23.73 11.67
C SER A 626 16.13 24.81 11.39
N GLU A 627 17.01 25.06 12.36
CA GLU A 627 18.13 26.00 12.18
C GLU A 627 19.20 25.45 11.23
N MET A 628 19.45 24.13 11.20
CA MET A 628 20.34 23.50 10.19
C MET A 628 19.78 23.61 8.77
N MET A 629 18.46 23.43 8.56
CA MET A 629 17.83 23.61 7.24
C MET A 629 17.86 25.08 6.80
N LYS A 630 17.64 26.01 7.73
CA LYS A 630 17.82 27.45 7.49
C LYS A 630 19.26 27.80 7.12
N ALA A 631 20.25 27.30 7.87
CA ALA A 631 21.67 27.46 7.54
C ALA A 631 22.04 26.83 6.18
N THR A 632 21.41 25.70 5.82
CA THR A 632 21.53 25.09 4.48
C THR A 632 21.04 26.06 3.40
N ILE A 633 19.84 26.63 3.55
CA ILE A 633 19.28 27.56 2.57
C ILE A 633 20.15 28.82 2.46
N GLN A 634 20.70 29.31 3.58
CA GLN A 634 21.55 30.50 3.63
C GLN A 634 23.01 30.27 3.18
N ASN A 635 23.48 29.02 3.05
CA ASN A 635 24.84 28.71 2.58
C ASN A 635 25.08 29.28 1.18
N GLU A 636 26.25 29.90 0.96
CA GLU A 636 26.53 30.63 -0.28
C GLU A 636 26.50 29.75 -1.55
N ASN A 637 26.85 28.47 -1.46
CA ASN A 637 26.78 27.55 -2.60
C ASN A 637 25.33 27.21 -2.96
N VAL A 638 24.48 27.03 -1.95
CA VAL A 638 23.03 26.81 -2.14
C VAL A 638 22.35 28.08 -2.67
N GLN A 639 22.72 29.26 -2.16
CA GLN A 639 22.28 30.56 -2.66
C GLN A 639 22.66 30.78 -4.14
N LYS A 640 23.85 30.36 -4.58
CA LYS A 640 24.25 30.43 -6.00
C LYS A 640 23.31 29.62 -6.90
N VAL A 641 22.89 28.41 -6.49
CA VAL A 641 21.93 27.60 -7.26
C VAL A 641 20.52 28.22 -7.23
N LEU A 642 20.03 28.58 -6.04
CA LEU A 642 18.70 29.17 -5.86
C LEU A 642 18.52 30.51 -6.59
N SER A 643 19.59 31.30 -6.75
CA SER A 643 19.52 32.66 -7.29
C SER A 643 19.61 32.77 -8.82
N ASP A 644 20.05 31.75 -9.56
CA ASP A 644 20.09 31.78 -11.02
C ASP A 644 18.68 31.56 -11.64
N PRO A 645 18.09 32.55 -12.32
CA PRO A 645 16.75 32.42 -12.91
C PRO A 645 16.70 31.47 -14.12
N ASN A 646 17.84 31.12 -14.71
CA ASN A 646 17.92 30.17 -15.83
C ASN A 646 18.01 28.72 -15.36
N GLU A 647 18.39 28.50 -14.09
CA GLU A 647 18.55 27.19 -13.49
C GLU A 647 17.20 26.49 -13.32
N LYS A 648 17.15 25.22 -13.74
CA LYS A 648 15.94 24.38 -13.76
C LYS A 648 16.26 22.95 -13.37
N PHE A 649 15.26 22.30 -12.77
CA PHE A 649 15.27 20.89 -12.43
C PHE A 649 13.90 20.30 -12.78
N ASP A 650 13.89 19.07 -13.29
CA ASP A 650 12.67 18.33 -13.63
C ASP A 650 12.06 17.64 -12.40
N LEU A 651 12.84 17.50 -11.32
CA LEU A 651 12.47 16.86 -10.07
C LEU A 651 13.38 17.34 -8.93
N VAL A 652 12.80 17.52 -7.74
CA VAL A 652 13.53 17.60 -6.47
C VAL A 652 13.30 16.32 -5.66
N ILE A 653 14.39 15.75 -5.15
CA ILE A 653 14.39 14.66 -4.16
C ILE A 653 15.07 15.21 -2.89
N ALA A 654 14.39 15.16 -1.75
CA ALA A 654 14.97 15.63 -0.49
C ALA A 654 14.86 14.58 0.62
N GLU A 655 15.83 14.59 1.54
CA GLU A 655 15.72 13.86 2.80
C GLU A 655 14.73 14.57 3.73
N TRP A 656 13.74 13.83 4.23
CA TRP A 656 12.94 14.27 5.35
C TRP A 656 13.61 13.89 6.66
N MET A 657 13.88 14.89 7.49
CA MET A 657 14.44 14.73 8.82
C MET A 657 13.84 15.80 9.73
N MET A 658 12.63 15.58 10.27
CA MET A 658 11.93 16.50 11.18
C MET A 658 11.71 17.94 10.65
N SER A 659 11.88 18.20 9.35
CA SER A 659 11.66 19.50 8.73
C SER A 659 11.08 19.38 7.32
N GLU A 660 10.17 20.29 7.00
CA GLU A 660 9.47 20.40 5.72
C GLU A 660 10.06 21.46 4.79
N LEU A 661 11.00 22.29 5.27
CA LEU A 661 11.66 23.34 4.50
C LEU A 661 12.24 22.88 3.15
N PRO A 662 12.84 21.67 3.00
CA PRO A 662 13.29 21.18 1.71
C PRO A 662 12.21 21.10 0.60
N ALA A 663 10.92 21.00 0.94
CA ALA A 663 9.83 21.06 -0.05
C ALA A 663 9.79 22.40 -0.81
N GLY A 664 10.29 23.48 -0.20
CA GLY A 664 10.36 24.79 -0.84
C GLY A 664 11.34 24.85 -2.01
N PHE A 665 12.31 23.93 -2.12
CA PHE A 665 13.17 23.84 -3.30
C PHE A 665 12.36 23.46 -4.56
N ALA A 666 11.44 22.50 -4.44
CA ALA A 666 10.54 22.15 -5.55
C ALA A 666 9.65 23.34 -5.95
N ALA A 667 9.16 24.09 -4.96
CA ALA A 667 8.41 25.32 -5.20
C ALA A 667 9.23 26.42 -5.89
N VAL A 668 10.57 26.45 -5.73
CA VAL A 668 11.49 27.37 -6.44
C VAL A 668 11.70 26.98 -7.92
N TYR A 669 11.63 25.70 -8.27
CA TYR A 669 11.84 25.23 -9.66
C TYR A 669 10.55 24.86 -10.43
N ASP A 670 9.38 24.86 -9.77
CA ASP A 670 8.07 24.53 -10.37
C ASP A 670 7.92 23.05 -10.78
N CYS A 671 8.65 22.15 -10.11
CA CYS A 671 8.77 20.74 -10.46
C CYS A 671 8.08 19.79 -9.45
N PRO A 672 7.83 18.51 -9.82
CA PRO A 672 7.52 17.42 -8.89
C PRO A 672 8.50 17.30 -7.71
N PHE A 673 8.04 16.65 -6.64
CA PHE A 673 8.76 16.54 -5.38
C PHE A 673 8.63 15.17 -4.72
N ILE A 674 9.75 14.60 -4.27
CA ILE A 674 9.82 13.31 -3.56
C ILE A 674 10.56 13.46 -2.23
N TRP A 675 9.96 12.93 -1.16
CA TRP A 675 10.64 12.74 0.12
C TRP A 675 11.34 11.38 0.19
N ILE A 676 12.55 11.34 0.75
CA ILE A 676 13.16 10.12 1.29
C ILE A 676 13.09 10.18 2.82
N SER A 677 12.56 9.16 3.46
CA SER A 677 12.72 8.96 4.90
C SER A 677 14.01 8.21 5.19
N SER A 678 14.88 8.80 6.01
CA SER A 678 16.09 8.15 6.54
C SER A 678 15.78 7.00 7.50
N VAL A 679 14.64 7.08 8.17
CA VAL A 679 14.08 6.15 9.17
C VAL A 679 12.90 5.33 8.59
N GLU A 680 12.24 4.54 9.42
CA GLU A 680 10.98 3.87 9.07
C GLU A 680 9.83 4.90 8.90
N ILE A 681 8.87 4.58 8.03
CA ILE A 681 7.67 5.40 7.85
C ILE A 681 6.83 5.45 9.15
N HIS A 682 6.40 6.66 9.52
CA HIS A 682 5.81 6.94 10.85
C HIS A 682 4.89 8.17 10.80
N TRP A 683 4.17 8.42 11.90
CA TRP A 683 3.04 9.36 11.96
C TRP A 683 3.32 10.78 11.41
N MET A 684 4.54 11.30 11.59
CA MET A 684 4.95 12.63 11.11
C MET A 684 5.02 12.73 9.58
N LEU A 685 5.24 11.60 8.90
CA LEU A 685 5.29 11.48 7.44
C LEU A 685 3.97 10.94 6.85
N LEU A 686 3.31 10.02 7.54
CA LEU A 686 2.01 9.45 7.13
C LEU A 686 0.98 10.56 6.87
N ARG A 687 1.01 11.65 7.65
CA ARG A 687 0.13 12.83 7.46
C ARG A 687 0.19 13.46 6.07
N PHE A 688 1.33 13.43 5.37
CA PHE A 688 1.47 14.04 4.04
C PHE A 688 0.86 13.17 2.92
N ILE A 689 0.76 11.87 3.15
CA ILE A 689 0.14 10.89 2.25
C ILE A 689 -1.28 10.49 2.68
N ASP A 690 -1.88 11.24 3.63
CA ASP A 690 -3.26 11.04 4.12
C ASP A 690 -3.49 9.75 4.92
N GLU A 691 -2.44 9.26 5.57
CA GLU A 691 -2.46 8.05 6.40
C GLU A 691 -2.36 8.39 7.90
N ALA A 692 -2.94 7.58 8.78
CA ALA A 692 -3.12 7.87 10.20
C ALA A 692 -2.53 6.80 11.12
N SER A 693 -1.63 7.19 12.03
CA SER A 693 -1.12 6.29 13.07
C SER A 693 -2.19 5.98 14.11
N ASN A 694 -2.34 4.69 14.44
CA ASN A 694 -3.18 4.25 15.55
C ASN A 694 -2.30 3.85 16.75
N PRO A 695 -2.26 4.64 17.85
CA PRO A 695 -1.44 4.33 19.03
C PRO A 695 -1.89 3.08 19.82
N ALA A 696 -2.88 2.32 19.34
CA ALA A 696 -3.14 0.98 19.85
C ALA A 696 -2.15 -0.09 19.36
N PHE A 697 -1.51 0.13 18.20
CA PHE A 697 -0.59 -0.82 17.57
C PHE A 697 0.56 -0.18 16.77
N THR A 698 0.69 1.14 16.80
CA THR A 698 1.85 1.89 16.29
C THR A 698 2.47 2.69 17.43
N VAL A 699 3.76 3.01 17.32
CA VAL A 699 4.54 3.73 18.32
C VAL A 699 5.28 4.91 17.68
N ASP A 700 5.64 5.92 18.46
CA ASP A 700 6.57 6.97 18.02
C ASP A 700 7.95 6.39 17.68
N ILE A 701 8.69 7.01 16.76
CA ILE A 701 10.04 6.55 16.37
C ILE A 701 11.05 6.58 17.52
N MET A 702 10.81 7.43 18.52
CA MET A 702 11.62 7.54 19.73
C MET A 702 11.19 6.55 20.84
N SER A 703 10.20 5.68 20.59
CA SER A 703 9.59 4.86 21.64
C SER A 703 10.46 3.69 22.10
N THR A 704 10.34 3.37 23.39
CA THR A 704 10.90 2.16 24.02
C THR A 704 9.86 1.04 24.14
N TYR A 705 8.70 1.18 23.50
CA TYR A 705 7.64 0.17 23.43
C TYR A 705 7.52 -0.44 22.04
N THR A 706 6.92 -1.63 21.99
CA THR A 706 6.58 -2.37 20.77
C THR A 706 5.27 -3.14 20.99
N PRO A 707 4.40 -3.30 19.98
CA PRO A 707 3.15 -4.05 20.11
C PRO A 707 3.36 -5.52 20.51
N PRO A 708 2.40 -6.17 21.21
CA PRO A 708 1.11 -5.62 21.65
C PRO A 708 1.24 -4.69 22.87
N LEU A 709 0.55 -3.53 22.82
CA LEU A 709 0.64 -2.49 23.83
C LEU A 709 -0.42 -2.63 24.93
N ASN A 710 -0.02 -2.53 26.20
CA ASN A 710 -0.95 -2.44 27.32
C ASN A 710 -1.63 -1.05 27.39
N PHE A 711 -2.67 -0.90 28.22
CA PHE A 711 -3.45 0.36 28.30
C PHE A 711 -2.59 1.60 28.62
N VAL A 712 -1.62 1.49 29.54
CA VAL A 712 -0.75 2.61 29.92
C VAL A 712 0.18 2.98 28.78
N GLN A 713 0.72 1.99 28.05
CA GLN A 713 1.52 2.21 26.85
C GLN A 713 0.70 2.89 25.75
N ARG A 714 -0.50 2.39 25.42
CA ARG A 714 -1.41 3.02 24.44
C ARG A 714 -1.75 4.48 24.80
N ALA A 715 -1.99 4.75 26.08
CA ALA A 715 -2.25 6.11 26.56
C ALA A 715 -1.00 7.02 26.45
N SER A 716 0.18 6.48 26.73
CA SER A 716 1.47 7.20 26.60
C SER A 716 1.81 7.52 25.14
N GLU A 717 1.61 6.58 24.22
CA GLU A 717 1.80 6.78 22.78
C GLU A 717 0.82 7.84 22.22
N LEU A 718 -0.47 7.75 22.58
CA LEU A 718 -1.45 8.77 22.20
C LEU A 718 -1.09 10.16 22.76
N TRP A 719 -0.67 10.24 24.02
CA TRP A 719 -0.23 11.51 24.62
C TRP A 719 1.02 12.06 23.95
N THR A 720 1.96 11.19 23.59
CA THR A 720 3.20 11.55 22.88
C THR A 720 2.89 12.11 21.49
N GLN A 721 2.09 11.41 20.69
CA GLN A 721 1.64 11.87 19.38
C GLN A 721 0.85 13.20 19.49
N PHE A 722 -0.10 13.31 20.41
CA PHE A 722 -0.86 14.54 20.64
C PHE A 722 0.03 15.74 21.04
N LYS A 723 0.94 15.53 21.99
CA LYS A 723 1.92 16.54 22.44
C LYS A 723 2.81 17.00 21.29
N HIS A 724 3.27 16.08 20.43
CA HIS A 724 4.11 16.41 19.28
C HIS A 724 3.33 17.17 18.20
N VAL A 725 2.11 16.74 17.84
CA VAL A 725 1.22 17.45 16.89
C VAL A 725 0.91 18.87 17.39
N PHE A 726 0.56 19.02 18.67
CA PHE A 726 0.25 20.32 19.26
C PHE A 726 1.45 21.28 19.24
N LEU A 727 2.63 20.82 19.65
CA LEU A 727 3.84 21.65 19.67
C LEU A 727 4.36 21.98 18.27
N SER A 728 4.21 21.05 17.31
CA SER A 728 4.46 21.31 15.88
C SER A 728 3.61 22.50 15.41
N TYR A 729 2.29 22.36 15.49
CA TYR A 729 1.34 23.35 14.98
C TYR A 729 1.45 24.74 15.67
N VAL A 730 1.73 24.77 16.98
CA VAL A 730 1.79 26.03 17.74
C VAL A 730 3.12 26.76 17.58
N ILE A 731 4.23 26.04 17.37
CA ILE A 731 5.60 26.57 17.38
C ILE A 731 6.32 26.32 16.06
N LEU A 732 6.57 25.05 15.72
CA LEU A 732 7.53 24.66 14.68
C LEU A 732 7.02 24.93 13.26
N ASP A 733 5.75 24.67 13.00
CA ASP A 733 5.09 24.96 11.72
C ASP A 733 5.25 26.45 11.37
N ARG A 734 5.10 27.35 12.36
CA ARG A 734 5.26 28.80 12.19
C ARG A 734 6.70 29.24 11.97
N VAL A 735 7.66 28.61 12.66
CA VAL A 735 9.10 28.88 12.44
C VAL A 735 9.51 28.46 11.03
N GLN A 736 9.01 27.32 10.55
CA GLN A 736 9.28 26.84 9.19
C GLN A 736 8.54 27.67 8.12
N GLU A 737 7.29 28.05 8.34
CA GLU A 737 6.55 28.98 7.46
C GLU A 737 7.27 30.34 7.36
N TYR A 738 7.72 30.90 8.49
CA TYR A 738 8.53 32.11 8.51
C TYR A 738 9.86 31.95 7.75
N ASN A 739 10.59 30.85 7.98
CA ASN A 739 11.86 30.57 7.30
C ASN A 739 11.65 30.36 5.78
N TYR A 740 10.56 29.71 5.36
CA TYR A 740 10.19 29.57 3.95
C TYR A 740 9.89 30.93 3.31
N HIS A 741 9.05 31.75 3.93
CA HIS A 741 8.72 33.08 3.40
C HIS A 741 9.89 34.07 3.43
N THR A 742 10.83 33.92 4.36
CA THR A 742 12.00 34.81 4.48
C THR A 742 13.14 34.39 3.54
N TYR A 743 13.41 33.09 3.39
CA TYR A 743 14.63 32.59 2.74
C TYR A 743 14.43 31.81 1.43
N LEU A 744 13.20 31.38 1.10
CA LEU A 744 12.91 30.63 -0.14
C LEU A 744 11.93 31.35 -1.07
N ALA A 745 10.86 31.94 -0.54
CA ALA A 745 9.86 32.67 -1.33
C ALA A 745 10.43 33.75 -2.27
N PRO A 746 11.45 34.56 -1.89
CA PRO A 746 12.05 35.54 -2.81
C PRO A 746 12.63 34.94 -4.10
N PHE A 747 13.03 33.66 -4.09
CA PHE A 747 13.51 32.96 -5.29
C PHE A 747 12.38 32.47 -6.21
N ILE A 748 11.16 32.35 -5.69
CA ILE A 748 9.94 32.10 -6.46
C ILE A 748 9.49 33.40 -7.14
N GLU A 749 9.48 34.50 -6.38
CA GLU A 749 9.13 35.84 -6.86
C GLU A 749 10.11 36.35 -7.93
N LYS A 750 11.43 36.15 -7.73
CA LYS A 750 12.46 36.46 -8.73
C LYS A 750 12.27 35.70 -10.05
N ARG A 751 11.57 34.55 -10.04
CA ARG A 751 11.19 33.77 -11.23
C ARG A 751 9.79 34.14 -11.77
N GLY A 752 9.19 35.22 -11.29
CA GLY A 752 7.90 35.75 -11.76
C GLY A 752 6.68 34.90 -11.39
N ARG A 753 6.83 33.90 -10.50
CA ARG A 753 5.73 33.05 -10.05
C ARG A 753 5.18 33.54 -8.71
N LYS A 754 3.88 33.31 -8.49
CA LYS A 754 3.24 33.56 -7.19
C LYS A 754 3.76 32.55 -6.17
N VAL A 755 4.16 33.03 -4.99
CA VAL A 755 4.51 32.19 -3.83
C VAL A 755 3.29 31.33 -3.42
N PRO A 756 3.38 29.98 -3.46
CA PRO A 756 2.38 29.09 -2.86
C PRO A 756 2.48 29.12 -1.33
N ALA A 757 1.41 28.76 -0.61
CA ALA A 757 1.44 28.73 0.85
C ALA A 757 2.37 27.62 1.38
N PHE A 758 2.84 27.75 2.62
CA PHE A 758 3.68 26.71 3.23
C PHE A 758 2.95 25.36 3.34
N ASP A 759 1.65 25.38 3.64
CA ASP A 759 0.80 24.18 3.59
C ASP A 759 0.72 23.57 2.18
N ASP A 760 0.53 24.39 1.13
CA ASP A 760 0.44 23.90 -0.24
C ASP A 760 1.68 23.07 -0.61
N ILE A 761 2.89 23.57 -0.31
CA ILE A 761 4.13 22.91 -0.72
C ILE A 761 4.41 21.62 0.06
N ARG A 762 4.10 21.55 1.35
CA ARG A 762 4.38 20.35 2.17
C ARG A 762 3.41 19.20 1.91
N TYR A 763 2.18 19.49 1.49
CA TYR A 763 1.19 18.48 1.08
C TYR A 763 1.20 18.19 -0.44
N ASN A 764 1.87 19.01 -1.27
CA ASN A 764 2.01 18.76 -2.72
C ASN A 764 3.16 17.81 -3.11
N ILE A 765 3.37 16.77 -2.31
CA ILE A 765 4.32 15.69 -2.59
C ILE A 765 3.81 14.76 -3.70
N SER A 766 4.73 14.23 -4.50
CA SER A 766 4.46 13.21 -5.53
C SER A 766 4.66 11.79 -5.00
N MET A 767 5.68 11.57 -4.15
CA MET A 767 5.95 10.26 -3.54
C MET A 767 6.74 10.38 -2.23
N ILE A 768 6.63 9.37 -1.36
CA ILE A 768 7.55 9.12 -0.25
C ILE A 768 8.24 7.77 -0.45
N PHE A 769 9.57 7.75 -0.37
CA PHE A 769 10.34 6.51 -0.24
C PHE A 769 10.81 6.33 1.20
N SER A 770 10.69 5.12 1.76
CA SER A 770 11.21 4.81 3.11
C SER A 770 12.38 3.83 3.08
N ASN A 771 13.37 4.07 3.94
CA ASN A 771 14.58 3.28 4.10
C ASN A 771 14.34 1.99 4.94
N ALA A 772 13.23 1.30 4.71
CA ALA A 772 12.82 0.09 5.44
C ALA A 772 12.26 -0.98 4.48
N TYR A 773 12.01 -2.19 4.99
CA TYR A 773 11.26 -3.25 4.31
C TYR A 773 10.52 -4.15 5.34
N VAL A 774 9.60 -4.99 4.87
CA VAL A 774 8.68 -5.80 5.70
C VAL A 774 9.33 -6.91 6.54
N ASP A 775 10.62 -7.18 6.29
CA ASP A 775 11.49 -8.04 7.10
C ASP A 775 11.65 -7.52 8.55
N THR A 776 11.75 -6.20 8.68
CA THR A 776 12.15 -5.49 9.90
C THR A 776 11.12 -4.45 10.32
N SER A 777 10.45 -3.80 9.36
CA SER A 777 9.47 -2.75 9.61
C SER A 777 8.20 -3.27 10.27
N SER A 778 7.36 -2.32 10.69
CA SER A 778 5.96 -2.55 11.00
C SER A 778 5.19 -2.89 9.71
N ALA A 779 4.22 -3.81 9.78
CA ALA A 779 3.32 -4.11 8.68
C ALA A 779 2.15 -3.10 8.67
N LEU A 780 2.33 -2.00 7.94
CA LEU A 780 1.37 -0.90 7.85
C LEU A 780 0.64 -0.87 6.51
N SER A 781 -0.60 -0.39 6.54
CA SER A 781 -1.33 0.05 5.35
C SER A 781 -0.75 1.36 4.83
N LEU A 782 -0.49 1.41 3.52
CA LEU A 782 0.23 2.51 2.90
C LEU A 782 -0.40 2.85 1.53
N PRO A 783 -0.56 4.13 1.18
CA PRO A 783 -1.10 4.54 -0.11
C PRO A 783 -0.08 4.35 -1.24
N GLN A 784 -0.55 4.34 -2.48
CA GLN A 784 0.29 4.04 -3.65
C GLN A 784 1.35 5.11 -3.96
N SER A 785 1.24 6.29 -3.35
CA SER A 785 2.28 7.33 -3.29
C SER A 785 3.38 7.07 -2.24
N HIS A 786 3.52 5.85 -1.71
CA HIS A 786 4.63 5.41 -0.87
C HIS A 786 5.25 4.09 -1.38
N LYS A 787 6.58 3.97 -1.37
CA LYS A 787 7.31 2.72 -1.67
C LYS A 787 8.43 2.45 -0.67
N TYR A 788 8.70 1.17 -0.41
CA TYR A 788 9.81 0.71 0.41
C TYR A 788 11.08 0.55 -0.44
N ILE A 789 12.14 1.28 -0.12
CA ILE A 789 13.45 1.17 -0.82
C ILE A 789 14.57 0.64 0.08
N GLY A 790 14.27 0.24 1.33
CA GLY A 790 15.28 -0.19 2.32
C GLY A 790 16.26 -1.23 1.75
N GLY A 791 17.56 -0.91 1.82
CA GLY A 791 18.66 -1.66 1.21
C GLY A 791 19.33 -0.98 0.00
N TYR A 792 18.72 0.04 -0.62
CA TYR A 792 19.25 0.74 -1.80
C TYR A 792 20.66 1.39 -1.66
N HIS A 793 21.10 1.62 -0.42
CA HIS A 793 22.41 2.17 -0.08
C HIS A 793 23.53 1.12 -0.12
N ILE A 794 23.20 -0.18 -0.03
CA ILE A 794 24.16 -1.30 -0.07
C ILE A 794 24.73 -1.44 -1.50
N ASP A 795 26.04 -1.67 -1.62
CA ASP A 795 26.67 -1.91 -2.93
C ASP A 795 26.28 -3.30 -3.47
N GLU A 796 25.73 -3.38 -4.70
CA GLU A 796 25.40 -4.67 -5.36
C GLU A 796 26.60 -5.61 -5.47
N ASN A 797 27.81 -5.04 -5.57
CA ASN A 797 29.07 -5.76 -5.54
C ASN A 797 29.87 -5.25 -4.32
N VAL A 798 29.74 -5.94 -3.19
CA VAL A 798 30.44 -5.59 -1.95
C VAL A 798 31.95 -5.57 -2.19
N LYS A 799 32.59 -4.46 -1.83
CA LYS A 799 34.03 -4.26 -2.01
C LYS A 799 34.83 -5.28 -1.17
N PRO A 800 35.98 -5.78 -1.66
CA PRO A 800 36.81 -6.71 -0.88
C PRO A 800 37.33 -6.04 0.39
N LEU A 801 37.60 -6.85 1.42
CA LEU A 801 38.30 -6.38 2.62
C LEU A 801 39.74 -5.95 2.29
N PRO A 802 40.32 -4.99 3.04
CA PRO A 802 41.76 -4.80 3.10
C PRO A 802 42.49 -6.11 3.41
N GLU A 803 43.68 -6.32 2.83
CA GLU A 803 44.36 -7.63 2.83
C GLU A 803 44.73 -8.12 4.24
N ASP A 804 45.08 -7.20 5.15
CA ASP A 804 45.32 -7.46 6.57
C ASP A 804 44.05 -7.91 7.30
N LEU A 805 42.93 -7.21 7.06
CA LEU A 805 41.64 -7.51 7.67
C LEU A 805 41.03 -8.81 7.11
N GLN A 806 41.22 -9.09 5.81
CA GLN A 806 40.86 -10.35 5.17
C GLN A 806 41.60 -11.52 5.82
N LYS A 807 42.93 -11.45 5.92
CA LYS A 807 43.76 -12.48 6.58
C LYS A 807 43.36 -12.71 8.04
N LEU A 808 43.04 -11.63 8.76
CA LEU A 808 42.59 -11.69 10.15
C LEU A 808 41.23 -12.41 10.28
N MET A 809 40.26 -12.08 9.43
CA MET A 809 38.92 -12.69 9.46
C MET A 809 38.93 -14.14 8.92
N ASP A 810 39.78 -14.48 7.96
CA ASP A 810 39.97 -15.86 7.49
C ASP A 810 40.64 -16.75 8.55
N GLY A 811 41.60 -16.20 9.31
CA GLY A 811 42.28 -16.91 10.40
C GLY A 811 41.42 -17.18 11.65
N ALA A 812 40.26 -16.54 11.77
CA ALA A 812 39.40 -16.56 12.95
C ALA A 812 38.63 -17.90 13.12
N LYS A 813 39.32 -18.96 13.56
CA LYS A 813 38.77 -20.34 13.70
C LYS A 813 37.47 -20.46 14.51
N ASN A 814 37.27 -19.61 15.51
CA ASN A 814 36.06 -19.60 16.35
C ASN A 814 34.98 -18.63 15.83
N GLY A 815 35.20 -18.01 14.68
CA GLY A 815 34.42 -16.91 14.13
C GLY A 815 34.85 -15.54 14.65
N VAL A 816 34.28 -14.51 14.01
CA VAL A 816 34.52 -13.09 14.29
C VAL A 816 33.28 -12.47 14.96
N ILE A 817 33.52 -11.53 15.88
CA ILE A 817 32.54 -10.60 16.41
C ILE A 817 32.96 -9.20 15.95
N TYR A 818 32.04 -8.41 15.40
CA TYR A 818 32.27 -7.01 15.05
C TYR A 818 31.48 -6.10 16.00
N PHE A 819 32.08 -5.00 16.46
CA PHE A 819 31.48 -4.05 17.39
C PHE A 819 31.63 -2.61 16.87
N SER A 820 30.51 -1.89 16.72
CA SER A 820 30.50 -0.48 16.30
C SER A 820 29.30 0.30 16.84
N MET A 821 29.55 1.45 17.45
CA MET A 821 28.50 2.38 17.90
C MET A 821 27.98 3.31 16.78
N GLY A 822 28.38 3.10 15.53
CA GLY A 822 27.96 3.90 14.38
C GLY A 822 28.93 5.04 14.04
N SER A 823 28.45 6.07 13.34
CA SER A 823 29.27 7.22 12.90
C SER A 823 29.37 8.34 13.94
N ASN A 824 28.27 8.62 14.65
CA ASN A 824 28.14 9.83 15.47
C ASN A 824 28.50 9.57 16.95
N LEU A 825 28.17 8.39 17.47
CA LEU A 825 28.64 7.91 18.77
C LEU A 825 30.03 7.31 18.60
N LYS A 826 31.03 7.90 19.25
CA LYS A 826 32.41 7.38 19.22
C LYS A 826 32.60 6.39 20.36
N SER A 827 33.26 5.27 20.08
CA SER A 827 33.66 4.33 21.14
C SER A 827 34.68 4.96 22.11
N ALA A 828 35.47 5.92 21.65
CA ALA A 828 36.38 6.72 22.49
C ALA A 828 35.64 7.51 23.60
N ASP A 829 34.43 8.01 23.32
CA ASP A 829 33.62 8.82 24.23
C ASP A 829 33.00 8.02 25.39
N MET A 830 33.23 6.71 25.47
CA MET A 830 32.86 5.87 26.62
C MET A 830 33.72 6.23 27.85
N PRO A 831 33.18 6.14 29.09
CA PRO A 831 33.96 6.24 30.32
C PRO A 831 35.13 5.25 30.37
N ASP A 832 36.25 5.62 30.99
CA ASP A 832 37.48 4.81 31.00
C ASP A 832 37.31 3.49 31.76
N GLU A 833 36.48 3.48 32.81
CA GLU A 833 36.10 2.30 33.56
C GLU A 833 35.33 1.29 32.69
N LEU A 834 34.40 1.80 31.87
CA LEU A 834 33.64 0.99 30.92
C LEU A 834 34.54 0.45 29.82
N LYS A 835 35.43 1.28 29.24
CA LYS A 835 36.40 0.85 28.22
C LYS A 835 37.33 -0.26 28.76
N ALA A 836 37.90 -0.08 29.96
CA ALA A 836 38.74 -1.09 30.59
C ALA A 836 37.97 -2.39 30.89
N SER A 837 36.72 -2.27 31.34
CA SER A 837 35.83 -3.41 31.60
C SER A 837 35.52 -4.19 30.31
N LEU A 838 35.20 -3.50 29.22
CA LEU A 838 34.95 -4.10 27.90
C LEU A 838 36.20 -4.77 27.31
N VAL A 839 37.36 -4.13 27.35
CA VAL A 839 38.65 -4.72 26.89
C VAL A 839 38.93 -6.03 27.66
N LYS A 840 38.82 -6.01 28.99
CA LYS A 840 39.00 -7.19 29.83
C LYS A 840 38.00 -8.31 29.48
N MET A 841 36.75 -7.95 29.18
CA MET A 841 35.70 -8.90 28.81
C MET A 841 35.94 -9.54 27.45
N PHE A 842 36.23 -8.75 26.41
CA PHE A 842 36.55 -9.25 25.07
C PHE A 842 37.77 -10.18 25.08
N GLY A 843 38.77 -9.90 25.92
CA GLY A 843 39.92 -10.79 26.17
C GLY A 843 39.59 -12.16 26.79
N THR A 844 38.35 -12.40 27.21
CA THR A 844 37.87 -13.72 27.69
C THR A 844 37.02 -14.49 26.67
N LEU A 845 36.80 -13.91 25.48
CA LEU A 845 36.08 -14.57 24.39
C LEU A 845 37.02 -15.45 23.55
N LYS A 846 36.46 -16.48 22.90
CA LYS A 846 37.23 -17.38 22.00
C LYS A 846 37.34 -16.81 20.58
N GLN A 847 36.44 -15.90 20.25
CA GLN A 847 36.26 -15.25 18.96
C GLN A 847 37.28 -14.13 18.77
N THR A 848 37.63 -13.86 17.51
CA THR A 848 38.32 -12.62 17.13
C THR A 848 37.32 -11.47 17.22
N VAL A 849 37.66 -10.39 17.94
CA VAL A 849 36.80 -9.21 18.10
C VAL A 849 37.39 -8.04 17.32
N LEU A 850 36.60 -7.50 16.38
CA LEU A 850 36.89 -6.28 15.64
C LEU A 850 36.10 -5.13 16.26
N TRP A 851 36.77 -4.13 16.84
CA TRP A 851 36.11 -2.97 17.43
C TRP A 851 36.39 -1.71 16.61
N LYS A 852 35.34 -1.07 16.10
CA LYS A 852 35.42 0.29 15.53
C LYS A 852 35.67 1.29 16.66
N PHE A 853 36.86 1.89 16.69
CA PHE A 853 37.32 2.77 17.76
C PHE A 853 38.21 3.88 17.18
N GLU A 854 38.00 5.12 17.60
CA GLU A 854 38.47 6.32 16.88
C GLU A 854 39.95 6.67 17.16
N GLU A 855 40.48 6.15 18.27
CA GLU A 855 41.78 6.46 18.85
C GLU A 855 42.63 5.18 19.05
N VAL A 856 43.87 5.34 19.51
CA VAL A 856 44.77 4.22 19.79
C VAL A 856 44.60 3.78 21.25
N LEU A 857 44.01 2.61 21.47
CA LEU A 857 43.87 2.00 22.80
C LEU A 857 45.03 1.01 23.06
N PRO A 858 45.87 1.22 24.08
CA PRO A 858 47.02 0.37 24.36
C PRO A 858 46.64 -0.96 25.05
N ASN A 859 47.59 -1.90 25.09
CA ASN A 859 47.51 -3.14 25.88
C ASN A 859 46.30 -4.05 25.58
N LEU A 860 45.92 -4.17 24.29
CA LEU A 860 44.82 -5.03 23.84
C LEU A 860 45.13 -6.53 24.04
N PRO A 861 44.14 -7.35 24.43
CA PRO A 861 44.23 -8.81 24.37
C PRO A 861 44.50 -9.32 22.94
N PRO A 862 45.18 -10.47 22.75
CA PRO A 862 45.58 -10.97 21.42
C PRO A 862 44.44 -11.27 20.44
N ASN A 863 43.19 -11.34 20.89
CA ASN A 863 42.00 -11.55 20.06
C ASN A 863 41.19 -10.26 19.81
N LEU A 864 41.56 -9.12 20.39
CA LEU A 864 40.86 -7.84 20.24
C LEU A 864 41.66 -6.90 19.34
N HIS A 865 41.06 -6.52 18.21
CA HIS A 865 41.69 -5.67 17.20
C HIS A 865 40.84 -4.42 16.97
N ILE A 866 41.49 -3.26 16.97
CA ILE A 866 40.85 -1.96 16.73
C ILE A 866 41.01 -1.53 15.28
N ILE A 867 39.93 -1.00 14.70
CA ILE A 867 39.90 -0.40 13.37
C ILE A 867 39.31 1.01 13.45
N LYS A 868 40.03 2.03 12.93
CA LYS A 868 39.59 3.43 13.02
C LYS A 868 38.39 3.75 12.13
N TRP A 869 38.32 3.09 10.98
CA TRP A 869 37.15 3.09 10.11
C TRP A 869 36.92 1.67 9.58
N ALA A 870 35.66 1.25 9.52
CA ALA A 870 35.30 -0.12 9.19
C ALA A 870 34.67 -0.21 7.78
N PRO A 871 35.14 -1.10 6.89
CA PRO A 871 34.43 -1.46 5.66
C PRO A 871 33.23 -2.35 6.02
N GLN A 872 32.19 -1.75 6.63
CA GLN A 872 31.15 -2.49 7.34
C GLN A 872 30.43 -3.54 6.49
N GLN A 873 30.00 -3.21 5.27
CA GLN A 873 29.34 -4.17 4.37
C GLN A 873 30.26 -5.36 4.04
N SER A 874 31.57 -5.13 3.85
CA SER A 874 32.58 -6.16 3.61
C SER A 874 32.83 -7.06 4.83
N ILE A 875 32.73 -6.51 6.05
CA ILE A 875 32.83 -7.28 7.30
C ILE A 875 31.56 -8.12 7.50
N LEU A 876 30.38 -7.55 7.25
CA LEU A 876 29.09 -8.23 7.40
C LEU A 876 28.90 -9.36 6.37
N ALA A 877 29.41 -9.17 5.14
CA ALA A 877 29.41 -10.20 4.10
C ALA A 877 30.40 -11.37 4.36
N HIS A 878 31.29 -11.27 5.35
CA HIS A 878 32.36 -12.25 5.54
C HIS A 878 31.86 -13.54 6.23
N PRO A 879 32.11 -14.74 5.67
CA PRO A 879 31.51 -15.99 6.14
C PRO A 879 31.95 -16.43 7.56
N ASN A 880 33.03 -15.85 8.11
CA ASN A 880 33.44 -16.13 9.49
C ASN A 880 32.79 -15.19 10.52
N LEU A 881 32.08 -14.12 10.13
CA LEU A 881 31.36 -13.28 11.08
C LEU A 881 30.20 -14.04 11.72
N ARG A 882 30.06 -13.94 13.05
CA ARG A 882 29.02 -14.64 13.84
C ARG A 882 28.06 -13.71 14.57
N LEU A 883 28.49 -12.49 14.88
CA LEU A 883 27.73 -11.52 15.63
C LEU A 883 28.17 -10.10 15.27
N PHE A 884 27.21 -9.20 15.09
CA PHE A 884 27.43 -7.76 15.04
C PHE A 884 26.84 -7.09 16.29
N ILE A 885 27.71 -6.59 17.16
CA ILE A 885 27.34 -5.73 18.29
C ILE A 885 27.21 -4.31 17.75
N THR A 886 26.05 -3.68 17.93
CA THR A 886 25.73 -2.39 17.31
C THR A 886 24.87 -1.50 18.20
N HIS A 887 24.98 -0.19 18.04
CA HIS A 887 24.00 0.76 18.56
C HIS A 887 22.56 0.55 18.03
N GLY A 888 22.38 -0.17 16.90
CA GLY A 888 21.06 -0.51 16.35
C GLY A 888 20.40 0.54 15.46
N GLY A 889 21.12 1.60 15.03
CA GLY A 889 20.61 2.56 14.04
C GLY A 889 20.25 1.88 12.70
N LEU A 890 19.18 2.35 12.05
CA LEU A 890 18.45 1.58 11.03
C LEU A 890 19.34 0.97 9.93
N LEU A 891 20.28 1.73 9.35
CA LEU A 891 21.18 1.23 8.30
C LEU A 891 21.97 -0.01 8.76
N SER A 892 22.53 0.01 9.98
CA SER A 892 23.31 -1.11 10.51
C SER A 892 22.44 -2.35 10.73
N THR A 893 21.18 -2.17 11.11
CA THR A 893 20.20 -3.26 11.24
C THR A 893 19.75 -3.79 9.87
N THR A 894 19.59 -2.92 8.86
CA THR A 894 19.27 -3.30 7.47
C THR A 894 20.43 -4.08 6.85
N GLU A 895 21.67 -3.62 6.98
CA GLU A 895 22.86 -4.33 6.49
C GLU A 895 23.04 -5.68 7.20
N ALA A 896 22.78 -5.77 8.52
CA ALA A 896 22.84 -7.03 9.25
C ALA A 896 21.81 -8.06 8.73
N VAL A 897 20.56 -7.64 8.49
CA VAL A 897 19.52 -8.50 7.91
C VAL A 897 19.86 -8.87 6.48
N HIS A 898 20.35 -7.94 5.67
CA HIS A 898 20.80 -8.20 4.30
C HIS A 898 21.83 -9.34 4.27
N PHE A 899 22.90 -9.26 5.06
CA PHE A 899 23.94 -10.31 5.11
C PHE A 899 23.60 -11.53 6.00
N GLY A 900 22.41 -11.56 6.63
CA GLY A 900 21.96 -12.68 7.45
C GLY A 900 22.74 -12.85 8.78
N VAL A 901 23.16 -11.74 9.38
CA VAL A 901 23.98 -11.66 10.59
C VAL A 901 23.11 -11.32 11.80
N PRO A 902 23.13 -12.10 12.90
CA PRO A 902 22.42 -11.75 14.13
C PRO A 902 23.12 -10.62 14.89
N ILE A 903 22.37 -9.86 15.68
CA ILE A 903 22.88 -8.64 16.33
C ILE A 903 22.70 -8.62 17.86
N VAL A 904 23.59 -7.90 18.55
CA VAL A 904 23.39 -7.48 19.94
C VAL A 904 23.31 -5.96 19.94
N GLY A 905 22.12 -5.45 20.27
CA GLY A 905 21.79 -4.04 20.22
C GLY A 905 22.03 -3.32 21.55
N ILE A 906 22.82 -2.25 21.52
CA ILE A 906 23.09 -1.36 22.65
C ILE A 906 22.53 0.04 22.29
N PRO A 907 21.20 0.24 22.34
CA PRO A 907 20.59 1.49 21.91
C PRO A 907 20.88 2.63 22.90
N VAL A 908 21.12 3.82 22.37
CA VAL A 908 21.54 5.00 23.14
C VAL A 908 20.60 6.19 22.96
N PHE A 909 20.20 6.51 21.73
CA PHE A 909 19.23 7.58 21.42
C PHE A 909 18.51 7.35 20.09
N GLY A 910 17.47 8.14 19.78
CA GLY A 910 16.83 8.09 18.47
C GLY A 910 16.00 6.81 18.21
N ASP A 911 15.96 6.41 16.95
CA ASP A 911 15.28 5.20 16.43
C ASP A 911 15.89 3.88 16.93
N GLN A 912 17.10 3.93 17.51
CA GLN A 912 17.87 2.77 17.96
C GLN A 912 17.06 1.86 18.90
N PHE A 913 16.28 2.43 19.81
CA PHE A 913 15.47 1.66 20.77
C PHE A 913 14.43 0.79 20.07
N VAL A 914 13.58 1.39 19.22
CA VAL A 914 12.52 0.65 18.53
C VAL A 914 13.09 -0.34 17.50
N ASN A 915 14.21 -0.01 16.84
CA ASN A 915 14.91 -0.92 15.92
C ASN A 915 15.40 -2.19 16.63
N VAL A 916 16.08 -2.06 17.78
CA VAL A 916 16.60 -3.20 18.54
C VAL A 916 15.47 -4.03 19.12
N LEU A 917 14.39 -3.39 19.61
CA LEU A 917 13.21 -4.10 20.11
C LEU A 917 12.47 -4.87 19.00
N ARG A 918 12.31 -4.27 17.80
CA ARG A 918 11.80 -4.97 16.61
C ARG A 918 12.70 -6.15 16.25
N ALA A 919 14.02 -5.97 16.18
CA ALA A 919 14.95 -7.04 15.86
C ALA A 919 14.90 -8.21 16.86
N GLN A 920 14.70 -7.91 18.15
CA GLN A 920 14.51 -8.91 19.20
C GLN A 920 13.18 -9.66 19.07
N ILE A 921 12.08 -8.96 18.73
CA ILE A 921 10.77 -9.59 18.46
C ILE A 921 10.81 -10.46 17.19
N ARG A 922 11.52 -10.01 16.15
CA ARG A 922 11.78 -10.79 14.93
C ARG A 922 12.67 -12.01 15.18
N GLY A 923 13.37 -12.06 16.32
CA GLY A 923 14.09 -13.25 16.81
C GLY A 923 15.55 -13.38 16.36
N PHE A 924 16.15 -12.34 15.76
CA PHE A 924 17.56 -12.35 15.34
C PHE A 924 18.49 -11.49 16.22
N ALA A 925 17.96 -10.94 17.32
CA ALA A 925 18.70 -10.02 18.17
C ALA A 925 18.41 -10.16 19.67
N ARG A 926 19.31 -9.56 20.47
CA ARG A 926 19.11 -9.26 21.89
C ARG A 926 19.43 -7.79 22.17
N LYS A 927 18.67 -7.17 23.09
CA LYS A 927 19.01 -5.85 23.66
C LYS A 927 19.94 -6.01 24.87
N VAL A 928 20.89 -5.10 25.04
CA VAL A 928 21.63 -4.84 26.29
C VAL A 928 21.53 -3.34 26.58
N ASP A 929 21.26 -2.94 27.81
CA ASP A 929 21.16 -1.53 28.19
C ASP A 929 22.53 -0.91 28.48
N LEU A 930 22.79 0.27 27.89
CA LEU A 930 24.04 1.02 28.09
C LEU A 930 24.14 1.45 29.56
N SER A 931 25.16 0.96 30.27
CA SER A 931 25.43 1.30 31.67
C SER A 931 26.88 1.01 32.04
N TYR A 932 27.38 1.62 33.12
CA TYR A 932 28.73 1.34 33.65
C TYR A 932 28.94 -0.14 34.03
N THR A 933 27.85 -0.88 34.30
CA THR A 933 27.87 -2.30 34.69
C THR A 933 27.43 -3.27 33.59
N MET A 934 27.22 -2.80 32.35
CA MET A 934 26.67 -3.62 31.26
C MET A 934 27.53 -4.82 30.87
N THR A 935 28.82 -4.83 31.22
CA THR A 935 29.83 -5.77 30.72
C THR A 935 29.48 -7.25 30.91
N ASP A 936 28.95 -7.63 32.08
CA ASP A 936 28.60 -9.02 32.38
C ASP A 936 27.32 -9.47 31.65
N GLU A 937 26.34 -8.57 31.51
CA GLU A 937 25.15 -8.82 30.70
C GLU A 937 25.50 -8.91 29.21
N LEU A 938 26.36 -8.02 28.71
CA LEU A 938 26.87 -8.06 27.35
C LEU A 938 27.62 -9.37 27.09
N LYS A 939 28.49 -9.81 28.01
CA LYS A 939 29.21 -11.10 27.88
C LYS A 939 28.24 -12.28 27.79
N LYS A 940 27.26 -12.35 28.71
CA LYS A 940 26.23 -13.40 28.71
C LYS A 940 25.46 -13.41 27.38
N THR A 941 25.05 -12.23 26.92
CA THR A 941 24.26 -12.05 25.71
C THR A 941 25.05 -12.36 24.43
N ILE A 942 26.34 -12.01 24.37
CA ILE A 942 27.25 -12.44 23.28
C ILE A 942 27.30 -13.97 23.19
N LEU A 943 27.49 -14.65 24.32
CA LEU A 943 27.56 -16.11 24.35
C LEU A 943 26.23 -16.75 23.94
N GLU A 944 25.10 -16.22 24.44
CA GLU A 944 23.76 -16.67 24.04
C GLU A 944 23.53 -16.57 22.51
N VAL A 945 23.84 -15.42 21.91
CA VAL A 945 23.57 -15.17 20.48
C VAL A 945 24.56 -15.90 19.54
N VAL A 946 25.78 -16.21 20.01
CA VAL A 946 26.78 -16.95 19.22
C VAL A 946 26.61 -18.48 19.32
N ASP A 947 26.21 -19.01 20.49
CA ASP A 947 26.05 -20.45 20.69
C ASP A 947 24.64 -20.96 20.31
N ASP A 948 23.58 -20.16 20.45
CA ASP A 948 22.22 -20.52 20.00
C ASP A 948 22.00 -20.21 18.51
N LYS A 949 22.01 -21.28 17.70
CA LYS A 949 21.82 -21.21 16.25
C LYS A 949 20.54 -20.49 15.81
N ARG A 950 19.49 -20.45 16.64
CA ARG A 950 18.19 -19.87 16.26
C ARG A 950 18.31 -18.40 15.84
N TYR A 951 19.23 -17.64 16.43
CA TYR A 951 19.48 -16.25 16.02
C TYR A 951 20.07 -16.16 14.60
N ALA A 952 21.08 -16.98 14.29
CA ALA A 952 21.71 -17.01 12.98
C ALA A 952 20.82 -17.65 11.88
N GLU A 953 20.00 -18.64 12.25
CA GLU A 953 18.99 -19.23 11.37
C GLU A 953 17.87 -18.22 11.06
N LYS A 954 17.38 -17.48 12.08
CA LYS A 954 16.39 -16.43 11.89
C LYS A 954 16.94 -15.22 11.12
N ALA A 955 18.19 -14.82 11.35
CA ALA A 955 18.83 -13.77 10.56
C ALA A 955 18.89 -14.15 9.06
N LYS A 956 19.17 -15.42 8.75
CA LYS A 956 19.16 -15.93 7.37
C LYS A 956 17.77 -16.05 6.76
N GLU A 957 16.77 -16.45 7.54
CA GLU A 957 15.37 -16.42 7.11
C GLU A 957 14.93 -14.99 6.73
N LEU A 958 15.30 -14.01 7.54
CA LEU A 958 15.04 -12.59 7.26
C LEU A 958 15.87 -12.06 6.09
N SER A 959 17.11 -12.53 5.89
CA SER A 959 17.91 -12.25 4.69
C SER A 959 17.26 -12.78 3.41
N VAL A 960 16.66 -13.99 3.46
CA VAL A 960 15.87 -14.52 2.33
C VAL A 960 14.66 -13.65 2.06
N ILE A 961 13.90 -13.25 3.09
CA ILE A 961 12.75 -12.32 2.93
C ILE A 961 13.21 -10.95 2.42
N HIS A 962 14.37 -10.45 2.84
CA HIS A 962 14.94 -9.18 2.39
C HIS A 962 15.27 -9.18 0.89
N HIS A 963 15.69 -10.33 0.35
CA HIS A 963 16.03 -10.51 -1.06
C HIS A 963 14.86 -11.00 -1.93
N ASP A 964 13.85 -11.63 -1.33
CA ASP A 964 12.65 -12.11 -2.00
C ASP A 964 11.68 -10.95 -2.30
N ARG A 965 12.07 -10.12 -3.27
CA ARG A 965 11.30 -8.99 -3.79
C ARG A 965 11.05 -9.13 -5.29
N PRO A 966 9.95 -8.58 -5.84
CA PRO A 966 9.74 -8.54 -7.28
C PRO A 966 10.78 -7.66 -8.02
N VAL A 967 11.33 -6.66 -7.33
CA VAL A 967 12.24 -5.63 -7.85
C VAL A 967 13.37 -5.37 -6.84
N LYS A 968 14.59 -5.12 -7.31
CA LYS A 968 15.69 -4.68 -6.44
C LYS A 968 15.43 -3.27 -5.89
N PRO A 969 15.93 -2.90 -4.70
CA PRO A 969 15.59 -1.62 -4.07
C PRO A 969 16.08 -0.38 -4.85
N GLY A 970 17.23 -0.48 -5.54
CA GLY A 970 17.73 0.57 -6.42
C GLY A 970 16.94 0.72 -7.72
N ASP A 971 16.49 -0.40 -8.30
CA ASP A 971 15.72 -0.39 -9.55
C ASP A 971 14.27 0.06 -9.29
N GLU A 972 13.68 -0.28 -8.14
CA GLU A 972 12.38 0.21 -7.65
C GLU A 972 12.41 1.75 -7.49
N LEU A 973 13.42 2.27 -6.80
CA LEU A 973 13.68 3.71 -6.67
C LEU A 973 13.71 4.40 -8.06
N ILE A 974 14.45 3.84 -9.01
CA ILE A 974 14.64 4.42 -10.35
C ILE A 974 13.36 4.32 -11.19
N HIS A 975 12.62 3.20 -11.11
CA HIS A 975 11.34 3.05 -11.79
C HIS A 975 10.37 4.15 -11.34
N TRP A 976 10.18 4.33 -10.04
CA TRP A 976 9.20 5.29 -9.51
C TRP A 976 9.63 6.76 -9.66
N VAL A 977 10.92 7.08 -9.59
CA VAL A 977 11.43 8.42 -9.97
C VAL A 977 11.07 8.73 -11.42
N ASN A 978 11.35 7.80 -12.34
CA ASN A 978 11.03 7.99 -13.75
C ASN A 978 9.51 7.98 -14.01
N HIS A 979 8.71 7.25 -13.23
CA HIS A 979 7.25 7.29 -13.28
C HIS A 979 6.71 8.68 -12.85
N VAL A 980 7.25 9.26 -11.77
CA VAL A 980 6.92 10.61 -11.32
C VAL A 980 7.28 11.67 -12.37
N LEU A 981 8.43 11.53 -13.05
CA LEU A 981 8.81 12.37 -14.18
C LEU A 981 7.83 12.22 -15.36
N ARG A 982 7.63 11.00 -15.88
CA ARG A 982 6.72 10.69 -17.00
C ARG A 982 5.30 11.21 -16.77
N THR A 983 4.78 11.04 -15.56
CA THR A 983 3.40 11.38 -15.19
C THR A 983 3.25 12.75 -14.53
N ARG A 984 4.31 13.57 -14.54
CA ARG A 984 4.33 14.96 -14.05
C ARG A 984 3.82 15.10 -12.61
N GLY A 985 4.38 14.29 -11.71
CA GLY A 985 4.06 14.31 -10.28
C GLY A 985 3.14 13.18 -9.79
N ALA A 986 2.91 12.15 -10.61
CA ALA A 986 2.09 10.97 -10.29
C ALA A 986 0.72 11.26 -9.60
N PRO A 987 -0.08 12.22 -10.11
CA PRO A 987 -1.29 12.68 -9.42
C PRO A 987 -2.37 11.59 -9.22
N HIS A 988 -2.31 10.51 -10.00
CA HIS A 988 -3.23 9.38 -9.92
C HIS A 988 -2.89 8.38 -8.79
N LEU A 989 -1.72 8.52 -8.14
CA LEU A 989 -1.31 7.69 -6.99
C LEU A 989 -1.67 8.31 -5.63
N ARG A 990 -2.04 9.59 -5.61
CA ARG A 990 -2.33 10.36 -4.39
C ARG A 990 -3.70 10.00 -3.82
N SER A 991 -3.82 9.91 -2.49
CA SER A 991 -5.11 9.66 -1.84
C SER A 991 -6.14 10.73 -2.22
N PRO A 992 -7.38 10.36 -2.60
CA PRO A 992 -8.45 11.31 -2.89
C PRO A 992 -8.87 12.13 -1.66
N ALA A 993 -8.60 11.68 -0.42
CA ALA A 993 -8.97 12.44 0.77
C ALA A 993 -8.00 13.58 1.14
N LEU A 994 -6.84 13.72 0.48
CA LEU A 994 -6.09 14.99 0.52
C LEU A 994 -6.97 16.18 0.07
N GLY A 995 -7.94 15.94 -0.82
CA GLY A 995 -8.92 16.94 -1.26
C GLY A 995 -10.18 17.07 -0.37
N VAL A 996 -10.28 16.35 0.75
CA VAL A 996 -11.49 16.31 1.61
C VAL A 996 -11.23 17.02 2.95
N PRO A 997 -12.09 17.97 3.39
CA PRO A 997 -11.92 18.63 4.68
C PRO A 997 -11.95 17.66 5.86
N PHE A 998 -11.07 17.85 6.84
CA PHE A 998 -10.91 16.98 8.02
C PHE A 998 -12.23 16.66 8.75
N TYR A 999 -13.12 17.64 8.91
CA TYR A 999 -14.41 17.44 9.57
C TYR A 999 -15.34 16.46 8.84
N GLN A 1000 -15.16 16.28 7.51
CA GLN A 1000 -15.90 15.30 6.72
C GLN A 1000 -15.28 13.90 6.82
N LYS A 1001 -13.94 13.79 6.84
CA LYS A 1001 -13.22 12.52 7.07
C LYS A 1001 -13.60 11.89 8.41
N MET A 1002 -13.74 12.74 9.42
CA MET A 1002 -14.12 12.39 10.80
C MET A 1002 -15.64 12.33 11.03
N PHE A 1003 -16.46 12.46 9.98
CA PHE A 1003 -17.92 12.45 10.02
C PHE A 1003 -18.58 13.44 11.00
N LEU A 1004 -17.89 14.52 11.39
CA LEU A 1004 -18.36 15.46 12.42
C LEU A 1004 -19.62 16.20 11.99
N ASP A 1005 -19.77 16.49 10.70
CA ASP A 1005 -20.97 17.11 10.14
C ASP A 1005 -22.19 16.17 10.17
N LEU A 1006 -22.00 14.90 9.82
CA LEU A 1006 -23.01 13.84 9.95
C LEU A 1006 -23.38 13.61 11.43
N ALA A 1007 -22.40 13.61 12.33
CA ALA A 1007 -22.61 13.44 13.77
C ALA A 1007 -23.39 14.61 14.39
N VAL A 1008 -23.15 15.85 13.96
CA VAL A 1008 -23.93 17.03 14.36
C VAL A 1008 -25.38 16.90 13.89
N VAL A 1009 -25.62 16.53 12.63
CA VAL A 1009 -26.98 16.35 12.10
C VAL A 1009 -27.73 15.22 12.82
N LEU A 1010 -27.07 14.09 13.09
CA LEU A 1010 -27.64 13.00 13.88
C LEU A 1010 -27.96 13.44 15.32
N THR A 1011 -27.07 14.21 15.95
CA THR A 1011 -27.28 14.75 17.32
C THR A 1011 -28.48 15.70 17.38
N ILE A 1012 -28.64 16.57 16.37
CA ILE A 1012 -29.82 17.44 16.23
C ILE A 1012 -31.09 16.58 16.08
N PHE A 1013 -31.08 15.60 15.18
CA PHE A 1013 -32.23 14.71 14.97
C PHE A 1013 -32.63 13.95 16.24
N LEU A 1014 -31.67 13.32 16.94
CA LEU A 1014 -31.93 12.60 18.19
C LEU A 1014 -32.43 13.53 19.30
N THR A 1015 -31.91 14.77 19.36
CA THR A 1015 -32.38 15.79 20.32
C THR A 1015 -33.84 16.19 20.04
N VAL A 1016 -34.19 16.43 18.78
CA VAL A 1016 -35.56 16.74 18.35
C VAL A 1016 -36.50 15.56 18.62
N ALA A 1017 -36.09 14.34 18.27
CA ALA A 1017 -36.85 13.12 18.54
C ALA A 1017 -37.09 12.92 20.05
N TYR A 1018 -36.07 13.11 20.90
CA TYR A 1018 -36.21 13.09 22.35
C TYR A 1018 -37.19 14.16 22.86
N ILE A 1019 -37.12 15.39 22.35
CA ILE A 1019 -38.05 16.47 22.71
C ILE A 1019 -39.49 16.12 22.31
N LEU A 1020 -39.70 15.55 21.12
CA LEU A 1020 -41.01 15.13 20.63
C LEU A 1020 -41.58 13.96 21.44
N LEU A 1021 -40.79 12.92 21.69
CA LEU A 1021 -41.17 11.78 22.55
C LEU A 1021 -41.50 12.25 23.98
N LYS A 1022 -40.71 13.17 24.54
CA LYS A 1022 -40.95 13.77 25.87
C LYS A 1022 -42.22 14.63 25.90
N ARG A 1023 -42.56 15.32 24.80
CA ARG A 1023 -43.85 16.03 24.65
C ARG A 1023 -45.02 15.05 24.53
N ALA A 1024 -44.91 14.03 23.68
CA ALA A 1024 -45.94 13.00 23.48
C ALA A 1024 -46.22 12.21 24.77
N TRP A 1025 -45.18 11.83 25.52
CA TRP A 1025 -45.31 11.12 26.80
C TRP A 1025 -45.92 11.99 27.90
N ARG A 1026 -45.57 13.29 27.95
CA ARG A 1026 -46.26 14.28 28.81
C ARG A 1026 -47.73 14.41 28.45
N TYR A 1027 -48.05 14.50 27.15
CA TYR A 1027 -49.43 14.55 26.65
C TYR A 1027 -50.22 13.30 27.05
N TYR A 1028 -49.67 12.10 26.80
CA TYR A 1028 -50.26 10.81 27.18
C TYR A 1028 -50.54 10.71 28.70
N ARG A 1029 -49.58 11.12 29.54
CA ARG A 1029 -49.79 11.19 31.00
C ARG A 1029 -50.91 12.18 31.38
N SER A 1030 -50.97 13.35 30.73
CA SER A 1030 -52.05 14.33 30.96
C SER A 1030 -53.42 13.83 30.52
N GLY A 1031 -53.49 13.02 29.45
CA GLY A 1031 -54.70 12.36 28.99
C GLY A 1031 -55.22 11.34 30.02
N LYS A 1032 -54.35 10.47 30.54
CA LYS A 1032 -54.71 9.52 31.61
C LYS A 1032 -55.23 10.24 32.87
N SER A 1033 -54.63 11.37 33.25
CA SER A 1033 -55.10 12.18 34.39
C SER A 1033 -56.49 12.81 34.18
N LYS A 1034 -56.94 13.04 32.93
CA LYS A 1034 -58.31 13.47 32.64
C LYS A 1034 -59.30 12.28 32.58
N SER A 1035 -58.84 11.11 32.15
CA SER A 1035 -59.65 9.89 32.11
C SER A 1035 -60.08 9.41 33.50
N SER A 1036 -59.18 9.40 34.49
CA SER A 1036 -59.53 8.96 35.86
C SER A 1036 -60.43 9.93 36.63
N LYS A 1037 -60.77 11.10 36.06
CA LYS A 1037 -61.75 12.06 36.60
C LYS A 1037 -63.13 11.96 35.93
N LYS A 1038 -63.40 10.88 35.18
CA LYS A 1038 -64.70 10.64 34.53
C LYS A 1038 -65.40 9.34 34.95
N ASN A 1039 -64.80 8.58 35.87
CA ASN A 1039 -65.30 7.31 36.41
C ASN A 1039 -65.43 7.34 37.96
N ASN A 1040 -65.52 8.54 38.53
CA ASN A 1040 -65.80 8.85 39.94
C ASN A 1040 -66.87 9.95 39.96
#